data_AF-A0A6P5GG69-F1
#
_entry.id   AF-A0A6P5GG69-F1
#
_cell.length_a   1.000
_cell.length_b   1.000
_cell.length_c   1.000
_cell.angle_alpha   90.00
_cell.angle_beta   90.00
_cell.angle_gamma   90.00
#
_symmetry.space_group_name_H-M   'P 1'
#
loop_
_entity.id
_entity.type
_entity.pdbx_description
1 polymer ?
#
loop_
_entity_poly.entity_id
_entity_poly.type
_entity_poly.pdbx_seq_one_letter_code
_entity_poly.pdbx_strand_id
1 'polypeptide(L)'
;MDLPSLAVVLRAALSPIPEERKAAEESLNQFQYTPQHLVRLLQIIVDGNNDMAVRQVASIHFKNFVAKNWSPIEPGEPQKISESDKAMVRENILGFIVQVPPLLRVQLGECMKTIIHADYPELWPGLLHWIKGNLQLQDQQVFGALYVLRVLARKYEFKSDEERTPLYLIVEETFPSLLGIFSKLVQIVNPTIEVADLIKLICKIFWSSIYLEIPKQLFDPNIFHAWMVLFLNMLERPVPVEGQPVDPEVRKSWGWWKVKKWTIHILNRLYTRFGDLKIQKPESKGFAQMFQKNYAGKILECHLQLLNAIRIGGYLPDRVINLILQYLSSSISKNSMYNLLQQQLDIVLFEIIFPLMCFNNNDQRLWNEDPHEYVRKGYDIIEDLYSPRTAAMDFVSELVRKRGKSNLQKFIQFIVEILSRYDEASIEFKQYRQKDGALLAIGALCDKLKQTEPYKSELERMLVQHVFPEFTSPVGHLRAKAAWVAGQYAHINFSDQENFRKAMQCVVSGLRDPELPVRVDSVFALRSFVEACKDLDEIRPILPQLLDEFFKLMNEVENEDLVFTLETIVDKFGEEMAPYAFGLCQNLAAVFWRCIDTSEADDEADDSGALAAVGCLRAISTILESVSSLPHLFVQIEPTLLPIMRKMLTTDGQDVFEEVLEIVSYMTFFSPTISLDMWSLWPLMMEALNDWAIDFFENILVPLDNYISRSTAHFLTCKDHDYQQSLWNTLSSIMLDKNMEDSDIEPAPKLIEVVFQNCKGQVDHWVEPYLRITIDRLRRAEKPYLKCLLIQVIADALYYNASLTLATLQRLGVATEVFNLWFQMLQQVKRSGVRANFKREHDKKVCCLGLTSLIGLPAEQLPVEALQRVIKATLELLIAYRDQVEAKKQDEAADDDMDGFDADEDDEEEDESDKEMGDDDEDGDEVDSLKLQKLAAEARGFQSNDDDDDTDDDYSDDEELQSPIDEVDPFIFFVETVQALQASNPGRFQSVMQTFDIHCHALANAVSEKADMRRVEIEKEKLQKTNTE
;
A
#
# COMPACT_ATOMS: atom_id res chain seq x y z
N MET A 1 2.86 -49.63 -4.95
CA MET A 1 1.79 -50.14 -4.06
C MET A 1 0.57 -50.48 -4.90
N ASP A 2 -0.08 -51.63 -4.69
CA ASP A 2 -1.32 -51.96 -5.42
C ASP A 2 -2.53 -51.19 -4.87
N LEU A 3 -3.66 -51.21 -5.61
CA LEU A 3 -4.85 -50.42 -5.28
C LEU A 3 -5.49 -50.82 -3.92
N PRO A 4 -5.63 -52.12 -3.57
CA PRO A 4 -6.15 -52.50 -2.25
C PRO A 4 -5.27 -52.06 -1.09
N SER A 5 -3.94 -52.16 -1.22
CA SER A 5 -3.03 -51.71 -0.15
C SER A 5 -3.08 -50.19 0.02
N LEU A 6 -3.19 -49.43 -1.08
CA LEU A 6 -3.33 -47.97 -1.02
C LEU A 6 -4.61 -47.54 -0.32
N ALA A 7 -5.74 -48.21 -0.58
CA ALA A 7 -6.99 -47.94 0.12
C ALA A 7 -6.91 -48.24 1.63
N VAL A 8 -6.13 -49.26 2.03
CA VAL A 8 -5.89 -49.56 3.46
C VAL A 8 -5.03 -48.47 4.11
N VAL A 9 -3.97 -48.01 3.44
CA VAL A 9 -3.12 -46.91 3.94
C VAL A 9 -3.93 -45.62 4.08
N LEU A 10 -4.75 -45.27 3.09
CA LEU A 10 -5.64 -44.09 3.16
C LEU A 10 -6.66 -44.20 4.29
N ARG A 11 -7.16 -45.41 4.59
CA ARG A 11 -8.03 -45.64 5.75
C ARG A 11 -7.26 -45.49 7.07
N ALA A 12 -6.01 -45.92 7.14
CA ALA A 12 -5.16 -45.75 8.32
C ALA A 12 -4.81 -44.27 8.57
N ALA A 13 -4.71 -43.45 7.52
CA ALA A 13 -4.54 -42.00 7.65
C ALA A 13 -5.76 -41.30 8.30
N LEU A 14 -6.92 -41.97 8.34
CA LEU A 14 -8.13 -41.53 9.05
C LEU A 14 -8.23 -42.08 10.48
N SER A 15 -7.23 -42.81 10.97
CA SER A 15 -7.28 -43.41 12.30
C SER A 15 -7.27 -42.33 13.40
N PRO A 16 -8.09 -42.49 14.46
CA PRO A 16 -8.00 -41.63 15.63
C PRO A 16 -6.70 -41.85 16.45
N ILE A 17 -5.93 -42.89 16.12
CA ILE A 17 -4.65 -43.21 16.78
C ILE A 17 -3.52 -42.44 16.07
N PRO A 18 -2.83 -41.51 16.76
CA PRO A 18 -1.80 -40.66 16.13
C PRO A 18 -0.64 -41.44 15.50
N GLU A 19 -0.24 -42.56 16.11
CA GLU A 19 0.85 -43.40 15.60
C GLU A 19 0.48 -44.07 14.26
N GLU A 20 -0.76 -44.57 14.13
CA GLU A 20 -1.23 -45.19 12.89
C GLU A 20 -1.37 -44.17 11.76
N ARG A 21 -1.85 -42.97 12.08
CA ARG A 21 -1.95 -41.87 11.12
C ARG A 21 -0.58 -41.43 10.61
N LYS A 22 0.38 -41.18 11.50
CA LYS A 22 1.75 -40.81 11.12
C LYS A 22 2.42 -41.89 10.26
N ALA A 23 2.28 -43.16 10.64
CA ALA A 23 2.82 -44.27 9.85
C ALA A 23 2.18 -44.36 8.45
N ALA A 24 0.87 -44.07 8.34
CA ALA A 24 0.17 -44.04 7.07
C ALA A 24 0.64 -42.87 6.17
N GLU A 25 0.81 -41.67 6.73
CA GLU A 25 1.34 -40.49 6.03
C GLU A 25 2.78 -40.71 5.56
N GLU A 26 3.65 -41.27 6.40
CA GLU A 26 5.01 -41.65 6.01
C GLU A 26 5.01 -42.66 4.86
N SER A 27 4.10 -43.65 4.91
CA SER A 27 3.94 -44.60 3.82
C SER A 27 3.46 -43.91 2.54
N LEU A 28 2.51 -42.98 2.60
CA LEU A 28 2.07 -42.23 1.42
C LEU A 28 3.24 -41.43 0.83
N ASN A 29 3.99 -40.73 1.67
CA ASN A 29 5.16 -39.96 1.27
C ASN A 29 6.27 -40.81 0.62
N GLN A 30 6.45 -42.05 1.09
CA GLN A 30 7.43 -42.97 0.52
C GLN A 30 7.04 -43.45 -0.88
N PHE A 31 5.74 -43.66 -1.15
CA PHE A 31 5.26 -44.27 -2.38
C PHE A 31 4.68 -43.27 -3.40
N GLN A 32 4.57 -41.99 -3.06
CA GLN A 32 3.94 -40.97 -3.90
C GLN A 32 4.56 -40.82 -5.31
N TYR A 33 5.87 -41.03 -5.43
CA TYR A 33 6.61 -40.94 -6.71
C TYR A 33 6.65 -42.25 -7.50
N THR A 34 5.96 -43.30 -7.04
CA THR A 34 5.95 -44.58 -7.76
C THR A 34 5.04 -44.51 -9.00
N PRO A 35 5.40 -45.17 -10.11
CA PRO A 35 4.54 -45.20 -11.30
C PRO A 35 3.13 -45.68 -10.99
N GLN A 36 2.14 -45.06 -11.64
CA GLN A 36 0.70 -45.26 -11.45
C GLN A 36 0.15 -44.89 -10.06
N HIS A 37 0.94 -44.32 -9.14
CA HIS A 37 0.42 -43.88 -7.85
C HIS A 37 -0.75 -42.90 -8.03
N LEU A 38 -0.54 -41.88 -8.86
CA LEU A 38 -1.54 -40.85 -9.17
C LEU A 38 -2.80 -41.44 -9.83
N VAL A 39 -2.62 -42.37 -10.77
CA VAL A 39 -3.72 -43.07 -11.45
C VAL A 39 -4.53 -43.92 -10.46
N ARG A 40 -3.89 -44.59 -9.51
CA ARG A 40 -4.56 -45.40 -8.47
C ARG A 40 -5.34 -44.54 -7.49
N LEU A 41 -4.81 -43.38 -7.09
CA LEU A 41 -5.56 -42.41 -6.29
C LEU A 41 -6.84 -41.99 -7.02
N LEU A 42 -6.73 -41.64 -8.30
CA LEU A 42 -7.88 -41.28 -9.12
C LEU A 42 -8.92 -42.41 -9.22
N GLN A 43 -8.48 -43.67 -9.35
CA GLN A 43 -9.37 -44.84 -9.33
C GLN A 43 -10.12 -44.98 -8.00
N ILE A 44 -9.43 -44.77 -6.86
CA ILE A 44 -10.05 -44.84 -5.52
C ILE A 44 -11.10 -43.73 -5.36
N ILE A 45 -10.81 -42.51 -5.82
CA ILE A 45 -11.73 -41.35 -5.73
C ILE A 45 -13.06 -41.64 -6.45
N VAL A 46 -13.00 -42.32 -7.60
CA VAL A 46 -14.17 -42.57 -8.47
C VAL A 46 -14.92 -43.84 -8.08
N ASP A 47 -14.24 -44.82 -7.49
CA ASP A 47 -14.86 -46.08 -7.09
C ASP A 47 -15.89 -45.88 -5.97
N GLY A 48 -17.17 -45.92 -6.35
CA GLY A 48 -18.31 -45.78 -5.44
C GLY A 48 -18.45 -46.91 -4.42
N ASN A 49 -17.67 -47.98 -4.50
CA ASN A 49 -17.65 -49.04 -3.49
C ASN A 49 -16.76 -48.69 -2.28
N ASN A 50 -15.88 -47.70 -2.40
CA ASN A 50 -15.07 -47.23 -1.28
C ASN A 50 -15.86 -46.25 -0.40
N ASP A 51 -15.53 -46.26 0.89
CA ASP A 51 -16.11 -45.33 1.85
C ASP A 51 -15.82 -43.87 1.50
N MET A 52 -16.78 -42.98 1.75
CA MET A 52 -16.69 -41.57 1.35
C MET A 52 -15.49 -40.87 2.01
N ALA A 53 -15.18 -41.19 3.27
CA ALA A 53 -14.04 -40.62 3.97
C ALA A 53 -12.71 -41.01 3.30
N VAL A 54 -12.56 -42.28 2.89
CA VAL A 54 -11.36 -42.75 2.16
C VAL A 54 -11.24 -42.05 0.80
N ARG A 55 -12.36 -41.87 0.09
CA ARG A 55 -12.39 -41.15 -1.19
C ARG A 55 -12.03 -39.67 -1.04
N GLN A 56 -12.45 -39.04 0.06
CA GLN A 56 -12.13 -37.66 0.37
C GLN A 56 -10.63 -37.47 0.64
N VAL A 57 -10.04 -38.30 1.50
CA VAL A 57 -8.58 -38.25 1.75
C VAL A 57 -7.79 -38.53 0.48
N ALA A 58 -8.22 -39.50 -0.33
CA ALA A 58 -7.60 -39.77 -1.63
C ALA A 58 -7.64 -38.53 -2.54
N SER A 59 -8.77 -37.80 -2.56
CA SER A 59 -8.92 -36.59 -3.38
C SER A 59 -8.08 -35.41 -2.90
N ILE A 60 -7.93 -35.23 -1.59
CA ILE A 60 -7.07 -34.19 -1.00
C ILE A 60 -5.60 -34.49 -1.28
N HIS A 61 -5.18 -35.74 -1.07
CA HIS A 61 -3.81 -36.15 -1.37
C HIS A 61 -3.51 -36.04 -2.88
N PHE A 62 -4.47 -36.39 -3.74
CA PHE A 62 -4.36 -36.20 -5.18
C PHE A 62 -4.21 -34.72 -5.54
N LYS A 63 -5.02 -33.82 -4.96
CA LYS A 63 -4.91 -32.36 -5.14
C LYS A 63 -3.53 -31.85 -4.76
N ASN A 64 -3.09 -32.09 -3.54
CA ASN A 64 -1.82 -31.59 -3.03
C ASN A 64 -0.62 -32.10 -3.84
N PHE A 65 -0.69 -33.36 -4.29
CA PHE A 65 0.36 -33.93 -5.13
C PHE A 65 0.40 -33.31 -6.53
N VAL A 66 -0.76 -33.09 -7.17
CA VAL A 66 -0.85 -32.44 -8.49
C VAL A 66 -0.36 -31.00 -8.40
N ALA A 67 -0.85 -30.23 -7.42
CA ALA A 67 -0.44 -28.83 -7.22
C ALA A 67 1.08 -28.68 -7.11
N LYS A 68 1.73 -29.54 -6.33
CA LYS A 68 3.18 -29.48 -6.07
C LYS A 68 4.06 -30.06 -7.19
N ASN A 69 3.59 -31.06 -7.93
CA ASN A 69 4.47 -31.88 -8.78
C ASN A 69 4.06 -31.97 -10.26
N TRP A 70 2.99 -31.30 -10.70
CA TRP A 70 2.54 -31.38 -12.09
C TRP A 70 3.51 -30.73 -13.08
N SER A 71 4.04 -29.55 -12.75
CA SER A 71 5.09 -28.85 -13.49
C SER A 71 6.34 -28.65 -12.63
N PRO A 72 7.56 -28.64 -13.23
CA PRO A 72 8.78 -28.25 -12.51
C PRO A 72 8.66 -26.82 -11.98
N ILE A 73 9.15 -26.57 -10.77
CA ILE A 73 9.10 -25.22 -10.15
C ILE A 73 10.22 -24.35 -10.73
N GLU A 74 11.37 -24.95 -11.03
CA GLU A 74 12.54 -24.25 -11.57
C GLU A 74 13.04 -24.85 -12.91
N PRO A 75 13.61 -24.03 -13.79
CA PRO A 75 14.21 -24.50 -15.03
C PRO A 75 15.44 -25.39 -14.75
N GLY A 76 15.25 -26.71 -14.88
CA GLY A 76 16.30 -27.73 -14.69
C GLY A 76 15.95 -28.86 -13.72
N GLU A 77 14.86 -28.72 -12.96
CA GLU A 77 14.40 -29.77 -12.05
C GLU A 77 13.84 -30.99 -12.83
N PRO A 78 14.19 -32.23 -12.45
CA PRO A 78 13.66 -33.43 -13.11
C PRO A 78 12.15 -33.58 -12.89
N GLN A 79 11.40 -33.89 -13.95
CA GLN A 79 9.97 -34.19 -13.85
C GLN A 79 9.72 -35.34 -12.88
N LYS A 80 8.92 -35.07 -11.84
CA LYS A 80 8.58 -36.05 -10.78
C LYS A 80 7.43 -37.00 -11.17
N ILE A 81 6.63 -36.64 -12.17
CA ILE A 81 5.50 -37.43 -12.67
C ILE A 81 5.80 -37.90 -14.09
N SER A 82 5.56 -39.19 -14.36
CA SER A 82 5.75 -39.75 -15.70
C SER A 82 4.71 -39.21 -16.69
N GLU A 83 5.11 -38.94 -17.93
CA GLU A 83 4.19 -38.49 -18.99
C GLU A 83 3.06 -39.50 -19.28
N SER A 84 3.30 -40.79 -19.05
CA SER A 84 2.26 -41.82 -19.15
C SER A 84 1.17 -41.64 -18.08
N ASP A 85 1.55 -41.32 -16.84
CA ASP A 85 0.58 -41.08 -15.77
C ASP A 85 -0.16 -39.76 -15.99
N LYS A 86 0.53 -38.71 -16.46
CA LYS A 86 -0.10 -37.43 -16.86
C LYS A 86 -1.14 -37.64 -17.96
N ALA A 87 -0.81 -38.38 -19.01
CA ALA A 87 -1.74 -38.69 -20.10
C ALA A 87 -2.99 -39.44 -19.59
N MET A 88 -2.80 -40.46 -18.74
CA MET A 88 -3.91 -41.20 -18.13
C MET A 88 -4.81 -40.29 -17.27
N VAL A 89 -4.24 -39.39 -16.48
CA VAL A 89 -5.02 -38.44 -15.70
C VAL A 89 -5.81 -37.51 -16.63
N ARG A 90 -5.19 -36.90 -17.64
CA ARG A 90 -5.85 -36.01 -18.61
C ARG A 90 -7.02 -36.69 -19.33
N GLU A 91 -6.85 -37.93 -19.77
CA GLU A 91 -7.91 -38.67 -20.48
C GLU A 91 -9.13 -38.97 -19.61
N ASN A 92 -8.93 -39.19 -18.30
CA ASN A 92 -9.97 -39.71 -17.42
C ASN A 92 -10.62 -38.63 -16.53
N ILE A 93 -9.86 -37.60 -16.12
CA ILE A 93 -10.33 -36.58 -15.18
C ILE A 93 -11.56 -35.82 -15.68
N LEU A 94 -11.66 -35.57 -16.99
CA LEU A 94 -12.80 -34.91 -17.63
C LEU A 94 -14.11 -35.70 -17.48
N GLY A 95 -14.06 -37.03 -17.54
CA GLY A 95 -15.23 -37.89 -17.35
C GLY A 95 -15.62 -38.02 -15.88
N PHE A 96 -14.62 -38.04 -14.99
CA PHE A 96 -14.83 -38.27 -13.56
C PHE A 96 -15.46 -37.09 -12.83
N ILE A 97 -15.21 -35.86 -13.26
CA ILE A 97 -15.78 -34.65 -12.64
C ILE A 97 -17.32 -34.66 -12.64
N VAL A 98 -17.91 -35.34 -13.62
CA VAL A 98 -19.36 -35.49 -13.80
C VAL A 98 -19.94 -36.62 -12.93
N GLN A 99 -19.11 -37.61 -12.59
CA GLN A 99 -19.52 -38.84 -11.88
C GLN A 99 -19.37 -38.73 -10.37
N VAL A 100 -18.45 -37.90 -9.88
CA VAL A 100 -18.17 -37.77 -8.45
C VAL A 100 -19.15 -36.83 -7.73
N PRO A 101 -19.41 -37.02 -6.42
CA PRO A 101 -20.20 -36.11 -5.59
C PRO A 101 -19.57 -34.70 -5.48
N PRO A 102 -20.35 -33.65 -5.11
CA PRO A 102 -19.85 -32.28 -5.00
C PRO A 102 -18.56 -32.13 -4.17
N LEU A 103 -18.48 -32.79 -3.02
CA LEU A 103 -17.32 -32.74 -2.12
C LEU A 103 -16.00 -33.17 -2.79
N LEU A 104 -16.05 -34.20 -3.64
CA LEU A 104 -14.87 -34.68 -4.38
C LEU A 104 -14.67 -33.88 -5.68
N ARG A 105 -15.76 -33.34 -6.24
CA ARG A 105 -15.73 -32.54 -7.47
C ARG A 105 -14.93 -31.27 -7.30
N VAL A 106 -15.07 -30.58 -6.16
CA VAL A 106 -14.29 -29.37 -5.84
C VAL A 106 -12.79 -29.69 -5.85
N GLN A 107 -12.38 -30.79 -5.20
CA GLN A 107 -10.98 -31.23 -5.16
C GLN A 107 -10.44 -31.59 -6.57
N LEU A 108 -11.21 -32.32 -7.38
CA LEU A 108 -10.83 -32.61 -8.77
C LEU A 108 -10.86 -31.36 -9.67
N GLY A 109 -11.69 -30.37 -9.34
CA GLY A 109 -11.76 -29.07 -9.98
C GLY A 109 -10.47 -28.28 -9.82
N GLU A 110 -9.92 -28.23 -8.61
CA GLU A 110 -8.61 -27.60 -8.36
C GLU A 110 -7.47 -28.32 -9.09
N CYS A 111 -7.50 -29.66 -9.12
CA CYS A 111 -6.55 -30.41 -9.94
C CYS A 111 -6.66 -30.04 -11.43
N MET A 112 -7.88 -29.92 -11.94
CA MET A 112 -8.14 -29.52 -13.32
C MET A 112 -7.58 -28.13 -13.60
N LYS A 113 -7.74 -27.19 -12.67
CA LYS A 113 -7.17 -25.84 -12.76
C LYS A 113 -5.65 -25.93 -12.94
N THR A 114 -4.93 -26.63 -12.06
CA THR A 114 -3.46 -26.81 -12.19
C THR A 114 -3.08 -27.41 -13.55
N ILE A 115 -3.76 -28.49 -13.97
CA ILE A 115 -3.46 -29.20 -15.21
C ILE A 115 -3.71 -28.31 -16.43
N ILE A 116 -4.83 -27.58 -16.47
CA ILE A 116 -5.15 -26.66 -17.57
C ILE A 116 -4.15 -25.49 -17.63
N HIS A 117 -3.73 -24.96 -16.49
CA HIS A 117 -2.74 -23.88 -16.44
C HIS A 117 -1.40 -24.34 -17.02
N ALA A 118 -0.94 -25.53 -16.68
CA ALA A 118 0.32 -26.07 -17.17
C ALA A 118 0.28 -26.57 -18.63
N ASP A 119 -0.78 -27.28 -19.03
CA ASP A 119 -0.74 -28.12 -20.24
C ASP A 119 -1.53 -27.57 -21.44
N TYR A 120 -2.47 -26.64 -21.27
CA TYR A 120 -3.28 -26.09 -22.39
C TYR A 120 -2.71 -24.76 -22.90
N PRO A 121 -2.66 -24.49 -24.22
CA PRO A 121 -3.16 -25.32 -25.31
C PRO A 121 -2.17 -26.35 -25.88
N GLU A 122 -0.87 -26.22 -25.64
CA GLU A 122 0.18 -26.92 -26.39
C GLU A 122 0.23 -28.42 -26.12
N LEU A 123 0.17 -28.84 -24.85
CA LEU A 123 0.29 -30.24 -24.43
C LEU A 123 -1.06 -30.96 -24.37
N TRP A 124 -2.18 -30.20 -24.34
CA TRP A 124 -3.54 -30.74 -24.30
C TRP A 124 -4.49 -30.16 -25.36
N PRO A 125 -4.17 -30.28 -26.67
CA PRO A 125 -4.94 -29.66 -27.75
C PRO A 125 -6.36 -30.24 -27.91
N GLY A 126 -6.61 -31.47 -27.46
CA GLY A 126 -7.91 -32.13 -27.55
C GLY A 126 -8.98 -31.60 -26.57
N LEU A 127 -8.61 -30.78 -25.59
CA LEU A 127 -9.51 -30.32 -24.54
C LEU A 127 -10.70 -29.51 -25.08
N LEU A 128 -10.45 -28.54 -25.96
CA LEU A 128 -11.51 -27.69 -26.54
C LEU A 128 -12.48 -28.51 -27.38
N HIS A 129 -11.99 -29.51 -28.13
CA HIS A 129 -12.84 -30.40 -28.90
C HIS A 129 -13.77 -31.23 -27.99
N TRP A 130 -13.24 -31.74 -26.88
CA TRP A 130 -14.03 -32.47 -25.89
C TRP A 130 -15.13 -31.59 -25.28
N ILE A 131 -14.81 -30.34 -24.92
CA ILE A 131 -15.80 -29.37 -24.40
C ILE A 131 -16.91 -29.15 -25.45
N LYS A 132 -16.53 -28.83 -26.69
CA LYS A 132 -17.49 -28.59 -27.79
C LYS A 132 -18.41 -29.78 -28.03
N GLY A 133 -17.86 -30.99 -28.03
CA GLY A 133 -18.64 -32.22 -28.21
C GLY A 133 -19.65 -32.43 -27.10
N ASN A 134 -19.25 -32.26 -25.83
CA ASN A 134 -20.12 -32.50 -24.68
C ASN A 134 -21.16 -31.41 -24.43
N LEU A 135 -20.92 -30.16 -24.89
CA LEU A 135 -21.95 -29.10 -24.88
C LEU A 135 -23.15 -29.42 -25.77
N GLN A 136 -23.01 -30.32 -26.76
CA GLN A 136 -24.07 -30.68 -27.70
C GLN A 136 -24.87 -31.93 -27.26
N LEU A 137 -24.49 -32.58 -26.15
CA LEU A 137 -25.11 -33.80 -25.63
C LEU A 137 -26.15 -33.50 -24.52
N GLN A 138 -26.70 -34.54 -23.86
CA GLN A 138 -27.79 -34.40 -22.87
C GLN A 138 -27.29 -34.06 -21.45
N ASP A 139 -28.18 -33.41 -20.69
CA ASP A 139 -28.07 -32.71 -19.39
C ASP A 139 -26.83 -32.92 -18.52
N GLN A 140 -26.48 -34.15 -18.11
CA GLN A 140 -25.37 -34.37 -17.17
C GLN A 140 -23.99 -34.09 -17.79
N GLN A 141 -23.84 -34.33 -19.10
CA GLN A 141 -22.61 -34.04 -19.84
C GLN A 141 -22.43 -32.54 -20.08
N VAL A 142 -23.53 -31.79 -20.17
CA VAL A 142 -23.52 -30.33 -20.33
C VAL A 142 -22.95 -29.66 -19.07
N PHE A 143 -23.35 -30.11 -17.87
CA PHE A 143 -22.77 -29.60 -16.62
C PHE A 143 -21.25 -29.76 -16.58
N GLY A 144 -20.74 -30.96 -16.90
CA GLY A 144 -19.30 -31.24 -16.94
C GLY A 144 -18.56 -30.35 -17.93
N ALA A 145 -19.11 -30.20 -19.14
CA ALA A 145 -18.53 -29.34 -20.16
C ALA A 145 -18.49 -27.87 -19.74
N LEU A 146 -19.57 -27.35 -19.15
CA LEU A 146 -19.61 -25.98 -18.62
C LEU A 146 -18.63 -25.78 -17.47
N TYR A 147 -18.51 -26.75 -16.57
CA TYR A 147 -17.56 -26.68 -15.45
C TYR A 147 -16.12 -26.59 -15.96
N VAL A 148 -15.72 -27.48 -16.87
CA VAL A 148 -14.37 -27.47 -17.46
C VAL A 148 -14.15 -26.20 -18.28
N LEU A 149 -15.16 -25.73 -19.04
CA LEU A 149 -15.07 -24.49 -19.80
C LEU A 149 -14.91 -23.26 -18.90
N ARG A 150 -15.55 -23.23 -17.73
CA ARG A 150 -15.34 -22.15 -16.73
C ARG A 150 -13.90 -22.13 -16.25
N VAL A 151 -13.32 -23.28 -15.89
CA VAL A 151 -11.91 -23.35 -15.48
C VAL A 151 -10.99 -22.87 -16.60
N LEU A 152 -11.27 -23.29 -17.85
CA LEU A 152 -10.50 -22.89 -19.02
C LEU A 152 -10.63 -21.38 -19.34
N ALA A 153 -11.82 -20.80 -19.24
CA ALA A 153 -12.02 -19.37 -19.44
C ALA A 153 -11.34 -18.53 -18.35
N ARG A 154 -11.38 -19.00 -17.09
CA ARG A 154 -10.73 -18.33 -15.95
C ARG A 154 -9.21 -18.21 -16.11
N LYS A 155 -8.55 -19.23 -16.71
CA LYS A 155 -7.10 -19.19 -17.01
C LYS A 155 -6.67 -17.90 -17.72
N TYR A 156 -7.53 -17.38 -18.60
CA TYR A 156 -7.23 -16.21 -19.42
C TYR A 156 -7.82 -14.91 -18.86
N GLU A 157 -8.54 -14.94 -17.73
CA GLU A 157 -9.32 -13.81 -17.19
C GLU A 157 -8.46 -12.57 -16.98
N PHE A 158 -7.26 -12.72 -16.40
CA PHE A 158 -6.32 -11.65 -16.07
C PHE A 158 -5.06 -11.61 -16.97
N LYS A 159 -5.10 -12.28 -18.13
CA LYS A 159 -3.95 -12.39 -19.05
C LYS A 159 -3.87 -11.21 -20.00
N SER A 160 -2.67 -10.81 -20.45
CA SER A 160 -2.49 -9.72 -21.42
C SER A 160 -3.08 -10.08 -22.79
N ASP A 161 -3.28 -9.08 -23.66
CA ASP A 161 -3.91 -9.28 -24.98
C ASP A 161 -3.22 -10.35 -25.84
N GLU A 162 -1.88 -10.42 -25.78
CA GLU A 162 -1.09 -11.42 -26.51
C GLU A 162 -1.35 -12.84 -25.99
N GLU A 163 -1.32 -13.01 -24.66
CA GLU A 163 -1.56 -14.28 -23.98
C GLU A 163 -3.02 -14.74 -24.05
N ARG A 164 -3.97 -13.82 -24.32
CA ARG A 164 -5.40 -14.10 -24.52
C ARG A 164 -5.73 -14.67 -25.90
N THR A 165 -4.77 -14.80 -26.82
CA THR A 165 -5.02 -15.35 -28.16
C THR A 165 -5.81 -16.68 -28.16
N PRO A 166 -5.50 -17.68 -27.30
CA PRO A 166 -6.26 -18.93 -27.23
C PRO A 166 -7.71 -18.75 -26.76
N LEU A 167 -8.00 -17.73 -25.95
CA LEU A 167 -9.35 -17.42 -25.48
C LEU A 167 -10.27 -17.04 -26.65
N TYR A 168 -9.78 -16.32 -27.65
CA TYR A 168 -10.58 -15.95 -28.82
C TYR A 168 -11.10 -17.18 -29.58
N LEU A 169 -10.25 -18.20 -29.73
CA LEU A 169 -10.65 -19.48 -30.34
C LEU A 169 -11.67 -20.23 -29.46
N ILE A 170 -11.47 -20.22 -28.14
CA ILE A 170 -12.42 -20.83 -27.19
C ILE A 170 -13.80 -20.19 -27.33
N VAL A 171 -13.85 -18.85 -27.38
CA VAL A 171 -15.09 -18.09 -27.53
C VAL A 171 -15.77 -18.43 -28.85
N GLU A 172 -15.04 -18.36 -29.97
CA GLU A 172 -15.55 -18.65 -31.32
C GLU A 172 -16.22 -20.03 -31.42
N GLU A 173 -15.60 -21.05 -30.84
CA GLU A 173 -16.04 -22.44 -30.91
C GLU A 173 -17.16 -22.80 -29.93
N THR A 174 -17.27 -22.10 -28.78
CA THR A 174 -18.18 -22.49 -27.69
C THR A 174 -19.39 -21.57 -27.52
N PHE A 175 -19.26 -20.26 -27.74
CA PHE A 175 -20.33 -19.28 -27.48
C PHE A 175 -21.64 -19.53 -28.23
N PRO A 176 -21.64 -19.97 -29.51
CA PRO A 176 -22.88 -20.31 -30.21
C PRO A 176 -23.68 -21.42 -29.50
N SER A 177 -22.97 -22.43 -28.97
CA SER A 177 -23.59 -23.53 -28.21
C SER A 177 -24.08 -23.03 -26.85
N LEU A 178 -23.28 -22.22 -26.15
CA LEU A 178 -23.66 -21.62 -24.87
C LEU A 178 -24.92 -20.76 -24.98
N LEU A 179 -25.00 -19.92 -26.01
CA LEU A 179 -26.16 -19.08 -26.28
C LEU A 179 -27.43 -19.94 -26.51
N GLY A 180 -27.30 -21.02 -27.28
CA GLY A 180 -28.39 -21.96 -27.53
C GLY A 180 -28.86 -22.70 -26.26
N ILE A 181 -27.91 -23.09 -25.38
CA ILE A 181 -28.22 -23.71 -24.09
C ILE A 181 -28.91 -22.69 -23.18
N PHE A 182 -28.35 -21.49 -23.05
CA PHE A 182 -28.90 -20.44 -22.20
C PHE A 182 -30.34 -20.09 -22.62
N SER A 183 -30.59 -19.93 -23.92
CA SER A 183 -31.94 -19.68 -24.44
C SER A 183 -32.95 -20.77 -24.07
N LYS A 184 -32.55 -22.06 -24.13
CA LYS A 184 -33.42 -23.18 -23.71
C LYS A 184 -33.69 -23.17 -22.22
N LEU A 185 -32.66 -22.95 -21.39
CA LEU A 185 -32.79 -22.94 -19.92
C LEU A 185 -33.71 -21.81 -19.44
N VAL A 186 -33.61 -20.64 -20.06
CA VAL A 186 -34.43 -19.46 -19.72
C VAL A 186 -35.93 -19.71 -19.99
N GLN A 187 -36.27 -20.51 -21.00
CA GLN A 187 -37.66 -20.82 -21.37
C GLN A 187 -38.35 -21.84 -20.44
N ILE A 188 -37.62 -22.47 -19.51
CA ILE A 188 -38.21 -23.42 -18.56
C ILE A 188 -39.11 -22.67 -17.58
N VAL A 189 -40.41 -23.02 -17.54
CA VAL A 189 -41.44 -22.32 -16.74
C VAL A 189 -41.21 -22.51 -15.23
N ASN A 190 -40.95 -23.75 -14.79
CA ASN A 190 -40.67 -24.10 -13.39
C ASN A 190 -39.24 -24.67 -13.27
N PRO A 191 -38.22 -23.81 -13.22
CA PRO A 191 -36.84 -24.26 -13.28
C PRO A 191 -36.36 -24.70 -11.90
N THR A 192 -35.62 -25.80 -11.86
CA THR A 192 -35.03 -26.32 -10.62
C THR A 192 -33.75 -25.55 -10.24
N ILE A 193 -33.17 -25.85 -9.08
CA ILE A 193 -31.93 -25.21 -8.64
C ILE A 193 -30.75 -25.58 -9.55
N GLU A 194 -30.74 -26.79 -10.12
CA GLU A 194 -29.72 -27.24 -11.06
C GLU A 194 -29.71 -26.39 -12.34
N VAL A 195 -30.88 -25.91 -12.78
CA VAL A 195 -30.98 -24.96 -13.91
C VAL A 195 -30.31 -23.64 -13.55
N ALA A 196 -30.49 -23.15 -12.32
CA ALA A 196 -29.81 -21.94 -11.86
C ALA A 196 -28.29 -22.12 -11.86
N ASP A 197 -27.78 -23.27 -11.44
CA ASP A 197 -26.35 -23.58 -11.45
C ASP A 197 -25.75 -23.61 -12.88
N LEU A 198 -26.48 -24.17 -13.84
CA LEU A 198 -26.06 -24.15 -15.24
C LEU A 198 -26.02 -22.73 -15.82
N ILE A 199 -27.07 -21.93 -15.57
CA ILE A 199 -27.10 -20.53 -16.01
C ILE A 199 -25.97 -19.74 -15.35
N LYS A 200 -25.75 -19.93 -14.04
CA LYS A 200 -24.65 -19.30 -13.29
C LYS A 200 -23.30 -19.61 -13.91
N LEU A 201 -23.03 -20.87 -14.29
CA LEU A 201 -21.80 -21.23 -14.98
C LEU A 201 -21.66 -20.51 -16.33
N ILE A 202 -22.74 -20.43 -17.12
CA ILE A 202 -22.74 -19.70 -18.39
C ILE A 202 -22.42 -18.21 -18.17
N CYS A 203 -23.04 -17.57 -17.18
CA CYS A 203 -22.74 -16.19 -16.82
C CYS A 203 -21.27 -16.02 -16.41
N LYS A 204 -20.73 -16.90 -15.54
CA LYS A 204 -19.32 -16.84 -15.14
C LYS A 204 -18.35 -17.06 -16.32
N ILE A 205 -18.68 -17.94 -17.27
CA ILE A 205 -17.87 -18.14 -18.49
C ILE A 205 -17.88 -16.86 -19.34
N PHE A 206 -19.06 -16.26 -19.54
CA PHE A 206 -19.19 -15.01 -20.28
C PHE A 206 -18.36 -13.90 -19.62
N TRP A 207 -18.48 -13.76 -18.29
CA TRP A 207 -17.70 -12.81 -17.49
C TRP A 207 -16.19 -12.93 -17.71
N SER A 208 -15.58 -14.10 -17.49
CA SER A 208 -14.13 -14.28 -17.71
C SER A 208 -13.70 -13.97 -19.12
N SER A 209 -14.57 -14.28 -20.09
CA SER A 209 -14.28 -14.07 -21.50
C SER A 209 -14.24 -12.58 -21.85
N ILE A 210 -14.94 -11.71 -21.11
CA ILE A 210 -15.00 -10.26 -21.37
C ILE A 210 -14.26 -9.42 -20.32
N TYR A 211 -13.61 -10.02 -19.33
CA TYR A 211 -13.12 -9.29 -18.14
C TYR A 211 -12.21 -8.10 -18.49
N LEU A 212 -11.17 -8.35 -19.31
CA LEU A 212 -10.25 -7.32 -19.81
C LEU A 212 -10.70 -6.70 -21.14
N GLU A 213 -11.02 -7.54 -22.12
CA GLU A 213 -11.40 -7.10 -23.46
C GLU A 213 -12.60 -7.89 -24.00
N ILE A 214 -13.37 -7.27 -24.90
CA ILE A 214 -14.49 -7.92 -25.59
C ILE A 214 -13.95 -8.77 -26.75
N PRO A 215 -14.24 -10.09 -26.78
CA PRO A 215 -13.90 -10.96 -27.90
C PRO A 215 -14.53 -10.48 -29.21
N LYS A 216 -13.79 -10.57 -30.32
CA LYS A 216 -14.21 -10.04 -31.63
C LYS A 216 -15.58 -10.52 -32.12
N GLN A 217 -15.95 -11.76 -31.77
CA GLN A 217 -17.26 -12.33 -32.10
C GLN A 217 -18.44 -11.54 -31.51
N LEU A 218 -18.25 -10.92 -30.33
CA LEU A 218 -19.27 -10.11 -29.67
C LEU A 218 -19.38 -8.68 -30.26
N PHE A 219 -18.51 -8.28 -31.20
CA PHE A 219 -18.72 -7.06 -31.98
C PHE A 219 -19.83 -7.21 -33.03
N ASP A 220 -20.23 -8.44 -33.38
CA ASP A 220 -21.40 -8.65 -34.24
C ASP A 220 -22.68 -8.21 -33.49
N PRO A 221 -23.41 -7.20 -34.00
CA PRO A 221 -24.58 -6.67 -33.30
C PRO A 221 -25.69 -7.71 -33.07
N ASN A 222 -25.84 -8.71 -33.96
CA ASN A 222 -26.89 -9.72 -33.84
C ASN A 222 -26.55 -10.73 -32.74
N ILE A 223 -25.28 -11.18 -32.69
CA ILE A 223 -24.79 -12.11 -31.66
C ILE A 223 -24.88 -11.43 -30.29
N PHE A 224 -24.39 -10.20 -30.19
CA PHE A 224 -24.44 -9.44 -28.95
C PHE A 224 -25.88 -9.16 -28.50
N HIS A 225 -26.77 -8.80 -29.43
CA HIS A 225 -28.19 -8.60 -29.13
C HIS A 225 -28.84 -9.84 -28.52
N ALA A 226 -28.55 -11.03 -29.05
CA ALA A 226 -29.10 -12.28 -28.54
C ALA A 226 -28.69 -12.54 -27.07
N TRP A 227 -27.43 -12.28 -26.72
CA TRP A 227 -26.97 -12.35 -25.33
C TRP A 227 -27.67 -11.33 -24.43
N MET A 228 -27.74 -10.07 -24.88
CA MET A 228 -28.38 -8.99 -24.11
C MET A 228 -29.85 -9.26 -23.82
N VAL A 229 -30.59 -9.82 -24.78
CA VAL A 229 -32.00 -10.20 -24.56
C VAL A 229 -32.13 -11.25 -23.46
N LEU A 230 -31.23 -12.24 -23.40
CA LEU A 230 -31.25 -13.26 -22.35
C LEU A 230 -30.90 -12.67 -20.97
N PHE A 231 -29.88 -11.81 -20.89
CA PHE A 231 -29.53 -11.14 -19.64
C PHE A 231 -30.67 -10.24 -19.13
N LEU A 232 -31.30 -9.45 -20.00
CA LEU A 232 -32.45 -8.63 -19.63
C LEU A 232 -33.64 -9.49 -19.19
N ASN A 233 -33.93 -10.60 -19.88
CA ASN A 233 -34.97 -11.54 -19.46
C ASN A 233 -34.69 -12.10 -18.06
N MET A 234 -33.43 -12.43 -17.75
CA MET A 234 -33.04 -12.91 -16.42
C MET A 234 -33.20 -11.84 -15.33
N LEU A 235 -33.02 -10.55 -15.65
CA LEU A 235 -33.31 -9.46 -14.72
C LEU A 235 -34.81 -9.29 -14.47
N GLU A 236 -35.62 -9.29 -15.52
CA GLU A 236 -37.08 -9.10 -15.44
C GLU A 236 -37.80 -10.28 -14.79
N ARG A 237 -37.28 -11.49 -14.98
CA ARG A 237 -37.88 -12.71 -14.45
C ARG A 237 -37.90 -12.69 -12.91
N PRO A 238 -39.05 -12.94 -12.25
CA PRO A 238 -39.10 -13.05 -10.80
C PRO A 238 -38.31 -14.27 -10.34
N VAL A 239 -37.64 -14.14 -9.19
CA VAL A 239 -36.95 -15.26 -8.55
C VAL A 239 -38.01 -16.30 -8.13
N PRO A 240 -37.84 -17.59 -8.45
CA PRO A 240 -38.75 -18.63 -7.96
C PRO A 240 -38.90 -18.57 -6.43
N VAL A 241 -40.04 -18.98 -5.88
CA VAL A 241 -40.25 -19.01 -4.41
C VAL A 241 -40.18 -20.45 -3.88
N GLU A 242 -40.49 -21.43 -4.75
CA GLU A 242 -40.42 -22.85 -4.40
C GLU A 242 -38.99 -23.28 -4.12
N GLY A 243 -38.76 -23.86 -2.93
CA GLY A 243 -37.42 -24.32 -2.49
C GLY A 243 -36.50 -23.21 -1.97
N GLN A 244 -36.98 -21.97 -1.85
CA GLN A 244 -36.19 -20.87 -1.30
C GLN A 244 -36.00 -21.05 0.23
N PRO A 245 -34.77 -20.89 0.75
CA PRO A 245 -34.51 -20.91 2.19
C PRO A 245 -35.31 -19.84 2.96
N VAL A 246 -35.80 -20.18 4.16
CA VAL A 246 -36.54 -19.25 5.03
C VAL A 246 -35.59 -18.27 5.71
N ASP A 247 -34.41 -18.77 6.11
CA ASP A 247 -33.34 -17.98 6.71
C ASP A 247 -32.75 -16.98 5.71
N PRO A 248 -32.79 -15.66 5.98
CA PRO A 248 -32.16 -14.63 5.14
C PRO A 248 -30.68 -14.90 4.84
N GLU A 249 -29.91 -15.45 5.79
CA GLU A 249 -28.48 -15.71 5.62
C GLU A 249 -28.21 -16.83 4.64
N VAL A 250 -29.04 -17.87 4.62
CA VAL A 250 -28.95 -18.96 3.63
C VAL A 250 -29.63 -18.56 2.31
N ARG A 251 -30.60 -17.64 2.37
CA ARG A 251 -31.30 -17.15 1.19
C ARG A 251 -30.38 -16.34 0.28
N LYS A 252 -29.41 -15.58 0.83
CA LYS A 252 -28.45 -14.79 0.05
C LYS A 252 -27.59 -15.66 -0.88
N SER A 253 -27.26 -16.87 -0.45
CA SER A 253 -26.44 -17.83 -1.20
C SER A 253 -27.24 -18.73 -2.16
N TRP A 254 -28.56 -18.52 -2.27
CA TRP A 254 -29.42 -19.33 -3.13
C TRP A 254 -29.11 -19.11 -4.62
N GLY A 255 -29.11 -20.20 -5.40
CA GLY A 255 -28.62 -20.23 -6.79
C GLY A 255 -29.24 -19.18 -7.71
N TRP A 256 -30.55 -18.88 -7.58
CA TRP A 256 -31.22 -17.87 -8.40
C TRP A 256 -30.80 -16.44 -8.09
N TRP A 257 -30.53 -16.12 -6.83
CA TRP A 257 -29.97 -14.82 -6.47
C TRP A 257 -28.54 -14.68 -6.98
N LYS A 258 -27.74 -15.77 -6.94
CA LYS A 258 -26.41 -15.81 -7.57
C LYS A 258 -26.48 -15.55 -9.08
N VAL A 259 -27.47 -16.11 -9.79
CA VAL A 259 -27.67 -15.83 -11.23
C VAL A 259 -27.97 -14.35 -11.49
N LYS A 260 -28.87 -13.73 -10.72
CA LYS A 260 -29.17 -12.30 -10.86
C LYS A 260 -27.93 -11.45 -10.56
N LYS A 261 -27.20 -11.76 -9.48
CA LYS A 261 -25.94 -11.09 -9.12
C LYS A 261 -24.95 -11.09 -10.28
N TRP A 262 -24.63 -12.27 -10.84
CA TRP A 262 -23.70 -12.39 -11.97
C TRP A 262 -24.21 -11.70 -13.24
N THR A 263 -25.52 -11.71 -13.48
CA THR A 263 -26.11 -10.98 -14.60
C THR A 263 -25.89 -9.48 -14.46
N ILE A 264 -26.13 -8.93 -13.26
CA ILE A 264 -25.92 -7.50 -12.96
C ILE A 264 -24.43 -7.14 -13.07
N HIS A 265 -23.52 -7.97 -12.53
CA HIS A 265 -22.07 -7.76 -12.68
C HIS A 265 -21.65 -7.61 -14.15
N ILE A 266 -22.08 -8.53 -15.01
CA ILE A 266 -21.77 -8.49 -16.45
C ILE A 266 -22.28 -7.18 -17.06
N LEU A 267 -23.52 -6.80 -16.75
CA LEU A 267 -24.15 -5.59 -17.30
C LEU A 267 -23.49 -4.30 -16.79
N ASN A 268 -23.07 -4.27 -15.52
CA ASN A 268 -22.31 -3.17 -14.94
C ASN A 268 -20.96 -3.01 -15.62
N ARG A 269 -20.18 -4.08 -15.77
CA ARG A 269 -18.86 -4.03 -16.45
C ARG A 269 -18.98 -3.63 -17.92
N LEU A 270 -20.01 -4.14 -18.62
CA LEU A 270 -20.35 -3.69 -19.97
C LEU A 270 -20.68 -2.20 -20.04
N TYR A 271 -21.21 -1.61 -18.97
CA TYR A 271 -21.58 -0.21 -18.94
C TYR A 271 -20.47 0.74 -18.49
N THR A 272 -19.71 0.38 -17.45
CA THR A 272 -18.64 1.20 -16.88
C THR A 272 -17.38 1.12 -17.73
N ARG A 273 -16.94 -0.08 -18.10
CA ARG A 273 -15.71 -0.26 -18.87
C ARG A 273 -15.94 -0.11 -20.37
N PHE A 274 -16.78 -0.97 -20.94
CA PHE A 274 -16.94 -1.08 -22.39
C PHE A 274 -17.97 -0.13 -23.00
N GLY A 275 -18.82 0.43 -22.15
CA GLY A 275 -19.87 1.36 -22.52
C GLY A 275 -19.42 2.81 -22.46
N ASP A 276 -18.26 3.14 -21.88
CA ASP A 276 -17.79 4.52 -21.77
C ASP A 276 -16.97 4.95 -23.00
N LEU A 277 -17.36 6.05 -23.65
CA LEU A 277 -16.68 6.52 -24.86
C LEU A 277 -15.31 7.15 -24.58
N LYS A 278 -15.05 7.57 -23.33
CA LYS A 278 -13.79 8.20 -22.94
C LYS A 278 -12.66 7.17 -22.81
N ILE A 279 -12.97 6.01 -22.23
CA ILE A 279 -12.02 4.95 -21.91
C ILE A 279 -11.68 4.10 -23.15
N GLN A 280 -12.57 4.05 -24.15
CA GLN A 280 -12.46 3.08 -25.24
C GLN A 280 -11.47 3.47 -26.36
N LYS A 281 -10.65 2.48 -26.75
CA LYS A 281 -9.78 2.50 -27.96
C LYS A 281 -10.62 2.85 -29.21
N PRO A 282 -10.05 3.51 -30.25
CA PRO A 282 -10.79 3.98 -31.43
C PRO A 282 -11.63 2.90 -32.12
N GLU A 283 -11.14 1.67 -32.16
CA GLU A 283 -11.78 0.51 -32.79
C GLU A 283 -13.05 0.04 -32.03
N SER A 284 -13.09 0.23 -30.72
CA SER A 284 -14.19 -0.20 -29.83
C SER A 284 -15.26 0.87 -29.62
N LYS A 285 -15.02 2.11 -30.05
CA LYS A 285 -16.00 3.22 -29.91
C LYS A 285 -17.33 2.93 -30.58
N GLY A 286 -17.33 2.21 -31.71
CA GLY A 286 -18.57 1.83 -32.40
C GLY A 286 -19.46 0.91 -31.56
N PHE A 287 -18.85 -0.03 -30.82
CA PHE A 287 -19.55 -0.91 -29.89
C PHE A 287 -20.14 -0.11 -28.72
N ALA A 288 -19.33 0.76 -28.09
CA ALA A 288 -19.77 1.58 -26.96
C ALA A 288 -21.00 2.44 -27.31
N GLN A 289 -21.00 3.09 -28.48
CA GLN A 289 -22.14 3.88 -28.97
C GLN A 289 -23.40 3.03 -29.15
N MET A 290 -23.26 1.84 -29.76
CA MET A 290 -24.35 0.90 -29.98
C MET A 290 -24.90 0.37 -28.65
N PHE A 291 -24.03 0.08 -27.68
CA PHE A 291 -24.42 -0.37 -26.34
C PHE A 291 -25.21 0.70 -25.57
N GLN A 292 -24.67 1.93 -25.50
CA GLN A 292 -25.33 3.06 -24.84
C GLN A 292 -26.70 3.36 -25.43
N LYS A 293 -26.81 3.34 -26.77
CA LYS A 293 -28.06 3.70 -27.47
C LYS A 293 -29.17 2.65 -27.28
N ASN A 294 -28.82 1.37 -27.27
CA ASN A 294 -29.81 0.29 -27.39
C ASN A 294 -30.12 -0.44 -26.08
N TYR A 295 -29.18 -0.46 -25.12
CA TYR A 295 -29.29 -1.30 -23.92
C TYR A 295 -29.19 -0.54 -22.60
N ALA A 296 -28.35 0.49 -22.49
CA ALA A 296 -28.12 1.17 -21.21
C ALA A 296 -29.43 1.66 -20.55
N GLY A 297 -30.31 2.30 -21.30
CA GLY A 297 -31.62 2.74 -20.78
C GLY A 297 -32.52 1.58 -20.32
N LYS A 298 -32.51 0.44 -21.02
CA LYS A 298 -33.31 -0.74 -20.65
C LYS A 298 -32.79 -1.42 -19.39
N ILE A 299 -31.46 -1.47 -19.23
CA ILE A 299 -30.82 -2.01 -18.03
C ILE A 299 -31.21 -1.14 -16.83
N LEU A 300 -31.15 0.19 -16.97
CA LEU A 300 -31.59 1.14 -15.95
C LEU A 300 -33.05 0.90 -15.54
N GLU A 301 -33.96 0.73 -16.51
CA GLU A 301 -35.37 0.41 -16.23
C GLU A 301 -35.53 -0.90 -15.44
N CYS A 302 -34.80 -1.96 -15.81
CA CYS A 302 -34.82 -3.24 -15.09
C CYS A 302 -34.29 -3.10 -13.65
N HIS A 303 -33.20 -2.37 -13.47
CA HIS A 303 -32.62 -2.08 -12.16
C HIS A 303 -33.61 -1.33 -11.25
N LEU A 304 -34.27 -0.29 -11.77
CA LEU A 304 -35.29 0.45 -11.03
C LEU A 304 -36.50 -0.43 -10.67
N GLN A 305 -36.90 -1.35 -11.56
CA GLN A 305 -37.96 -2.33 -11.25
C GLN A 305 -37.56 -3.28 -10.12
N LEU A 306 -36.31 -3.75 -10.08
CA LEU A 306 -35.82 -4.61 -9.00
C LEU A 306 -35.78 -3.87 -7.66
N LEU A 307 -35.34 -2.60 -7.64
CA LEU A 307 -35.32 -1.80 -6.42
C LEU A 307 -36.71 -1.51 -5.84
N ASN A 308 -37.79 -1.57 -6.65
CA ASN A 308 -39.15 -1.46 -6.12
C ASN A 308 -39.48 -2.56 -5.08
N ALA A 309 -38.75 -3.68 -5.06
CA ALA A 309 -38.87 -4.68 -4.01
C ALA A 309 -38.62 -4.09 -2.62
N ILE A 310 -37.65 -3.16 -2.48
CA ILE A 310 -37.31 -2.50 -1.21
C ILE A 310 -38.51 -1.66 -0.74
N ARG A 311 -39.09 -0.88 -1.66
CA ARG A 311 -40.24 0.00 -1.38
C ARG A 311 -41.45 -0.76 -0.83
N ILE A 312 -41.72 -1.96 -1.32
CA ILE A 312 -42.85 -2.79 -0.89
C ILE A 312 -42.53 -3.68 0.32
N GLY A 313 -41.31 -3.59 0.88
CA GLY A 313 -40.85 -4.46 1.98
C GLY A 313 -40.53 -5.90 1.57
N GLY A 314 -40.24 -6.12 0.28
CA GLY A 314 -39.77 -7.39 -0.27
C GLY A 314 -38.28 -7.63 0.00
N TYR A 315 -37.84 -8.88 -0.19
CA TYR A 315 -36.45 -9.28 0.01
C TYR A 315 -35.62 -9.07 -1.26
N LEU A 316 -34.46 -8.43 -1.11
CA LEU A 316 -33.42 -8.29 -2.14
C LEU A 316 -32.05 -8.44 -1.44
N PRO A 317 -31.12 -9.28 -1.92
CA PRO A 317 -29.82 -9.44 -1.29
C PRO A 317 -28.99 -8.16 -1.34
N ASP A 318 -28.24 -7.88 -0.28
CA ASP A 318 -27.43 -6.67 -0.11
C ASP A 318 -26.48 -6.44 -1.28
N ARG A 319 -25.72 -7.46 -1.68
CA ARG A 319 -24.82 -7.37 -2.85
C ARG A 319 -25.53 -7.02 -4.16
N VAL A 320 -26.78 -7.46 -4.34
CA VAL A 320 -27.58 -7.08 -5.52
C VAL A 320 -27.98 -5.60 -5.46
N ILE A 321 -28.35 -5.10 -4.27
CA ILE A 321 -28.66 -3.68 -4.07
C ILE A 321 -27.44 -2.83 -4.37
N ASN A 322 -26.30 -3.14 -3.74
CA ASN A 322 -25.02 -2.47 -3.93
C ASN A 322 -24.64 -2.37 -5.43
N LEU A 323 -24.66 -3.48 -6.18
CA LEU A 323 -24.37 -3.47 -7.62
C LEU A 323 -25.34 -2.61 -8.43
N ILE A 324 -26.63 -2.65 -8.11
CA ILE A 324 -27.61 -1.81 -8.80
C ILE A 324 -27.33 -0.34 -8.52
N LEU A 325 -27.03 0.02 -7.26
CA LEU A 325 -26.71 1.40 -6.88
C LEU A 325 -25.44 1.91 -7.55
N GLN A 326 -24.39 1.11 -7.66
CA GLN A 326 -23.18 1.45 -8.42
C GLN A 326 -23.52 1.81 -9.88
N TYR A 327 -24.36 1.02 -10.55
CA TYR A 327 -24.81 1.32 -11.92
C TYR A 327 -25.56 2.67 -12.01
N LEU A 328 -26.44 2.92 -11.02
CA LEU A 328 -27.19 4.16 -10.91
C LEU A 328 -26.25 5.36 -10.69
N SER A 329 -25.26 5.23 -9.81
CA SER A 329 -24.24 6.26 -9.54
C SER A 329 -23.47 6.61 -10.82
N SER A 330 -22.93 5.61 -11.53
CA SER A 330 -22.26 5.82 -12.82
C SER A 330 -23.18 6.41 -13.91
N SER A 331 -24.51 6.29 -13.76
CA SER A 331 -25.50 6.85 -14.69
C SER A 331 -25.77 8.34 -14.51
N ILE A 332 -25.51 8.90 -13.34
CA ILE A 332 -25.71 10.33 -13.02
C ILE A 332 -24.83 11.23 -13.90
N SER A 333 -23.59 10.79 -14.12
CA SER A 333 -22.60 11.50 -14.94
C SER A 333 -23.01 11.60 -16.42
N LYS A 334 -23.81 10.67 -16.94
CA LYS A 334 -24.23 10.63 -18.36
C LYS A 334 -25.58 11.34 -18.57
N ASN A 335 -25.60 12.46 -19.31
CA ASN A 335 -26.81 13.29 -19.53
C ASN A 335 -28.05 12.51 -20.01
N SER A 336 -27.88 11.59 -20.97
CA SER A 336 -28.97 10.78 -21.53
C SER A 336 -29.59 9.84 -20.50
N MET A 337 -28.77 9.19 -19.67
CA MET A 337 -29.22 8.27 -18.62
C MET A 337 -29.81 9.02 -17.43
N TYR A 338 -29.20 10.14 -17.04
CA TYR A 338 -29.74 11.01 -16.01
C TYR A 338 -31.16 11.50 -16.34
N ASN A 339 -31.45 11.87 -17.59
CA ASN A 339 -32.80 12.29 -18.01
C ASN A 339 -33.84 11.16 -17.87
N LEU A 340 -33.45 9.89 -18.04
CA LEU A 340 -34.32 8.74 -17.80
C LEU A 340 -34.54 8.53 -16.29
N LEU A 341 -33.46 8.55 -15.52
CA LEU A 341 -33.51 8.43 -14.06
C LEU A 341 -34.33 9.54 -13.41
N GLN A 342 -34.25 10.77 -13.93
CA GLN A 342 -34.92 11.96 -13.39
C GLN A 342 -36.43 11.78 -13.21
N GLN A 343 -37.09 10.96 -14.04
CA GLN A 343 -38.53 10.71 -13.95
C GLN A 343 -38.93 9.96 -12.67
N GLN A 344 -38.02 9.16 -12.11
CA GLN A 344 -38.23 8.36 -10.91
C GLN A 344 -37.28 8.75 -9.77
N LEU A 345 -36.44 9.76 -9.97
CA LEU A 345 -35.37 10.13 -9.04
C LEU A 345 -35.90 10.46 -7.64
N ASP A 346 -37.03 11.18 -7.54
CA ASP A 346 -37.62 11.50 -6.23
C ASP A 346 -38.07 10.22 -5.49
N ILE A 347 -38.59 9.20 -6.18
CA ILE A 347 -38.96 7.91 -5.57
C ILE A 347 -37.70 7.15 -5.15
N VAL A 348 -36.69 7.10 -6.02
CA VAL A 348 -35.41 6.43 -5.71
C VAL A 348 -34.75 7.08 -4.50
N LEU A 349 -34.66 8.40 -4.49
CA LEU A 349 -33.98 9.16 -3.45
C LEU A 349 -34.68 9.06 -2.09
N PHE A 350 -36.01 9.20 -2.05
CA PHE A 350 -36.75 9.29 -0.79
C PHE A 350 -37.33 7.96 -0.29
N GLU A 351 -37.72 7.04 -1.19
CA GLU A 351 -38.38 5.78 -0.82
C GLU A 351 -37.45 4.56 -0.88
N ILE A 352 -36.23 4.68 -1.45
CA ILE A 352 -35.25 3.59 -1.54
C ILE A 352 -33.94 3.97 -0.87
N ILE A 353 -33.26 5.01 -1.35
CA ILE A 353 -31.92 5.42 -0.87
C ILE A 353 -31.95 5.83 0.59
N PHE A 354 -32.84 6.77 0.98
CA PHE A 354 -32.90 7.21 2.37
C PHE A 354 -33.22 6.09 3.38
N PRO A 355 -34.19 5.19 3.13
CA PRO A 355 -34.39 4.02 3.99
C PRO A 355 -33.18 3.09 4.12
N LEU A 356 -32.37 2.91 3.07
CA LEU A 356 -31.12 2.12 3.13
C LEU A 356 -30.05 2.77 4.00
N MET A 357 -30.04 4.11 4.06
CA MET A 357 -29.14 4.87 4.94
C MET A 357 -29.55 4.81 6.42
N CYS A 358 -30.81 4.50 6.73
CA CYS A 358 -31.29 4.46 8.11
C CYS A 358 -30.76 3.25 8.89
N PHE A 359 -30.61 3.40 10.21
CA PHE A 359 -30.36 2.29 11.12
C PHE A 359 -31.46 1.22 11.03
N ASN A 360 -31.08 -0.02 10.75
CA ASN A 360 -31.99 -1.12 10.42
C ASN A 360 -32.08 -2.18 11.54
N ASN A 361 -32.82 -3.26 11.29
CA ASN A 361 -33.00 -4.32 12.30
C ASN A 361 -31.76 -5.20 12.49
N ASN A 362 -30.96 -5.41 11.43
CA ASN A 362 -29.73 -6.18 11.51
C ASN A 362 -28.69 -5.41 12.34
N ASP A 363 -28.57 -4.10 12.12
CA ASP A 363 -27.72 -3.22 12.94
C ASP A 363 -28.13 -3.28 14.41
N GLN A 364 -29.44 -3.18 14.69
CA GLN A 364 -29.94 -3.27 16.07
C GLN A 364 -29.63 -4.61 16.73
N ARG A 365 -29.71 -5.70 15.97
CA ARG A 365 -29.37 -7.04 16.46
C ARG A 365 -27.90 -7.11 16.81
N LEU A 366 -27.03 -6.67 15.88
CA LEU A 366 -25.59 -6.69 16.06
C LEU A 366 -25.17 -5.79 17.23
N TRP A 367 -25.70 -4.57 17.29
CA TRP A 367 -25.48 -3.63 18.39
C TRP A 367 -25.79 -4.21 19.77
N ASN A 368 -26.79 -5.09 19.89
CA ASN A 368 -27.20 -5.66 21.17
C ASN A 368 -26.49 -6.98 21.50
N GLU A 369 -26.24 -7.81 20.49
CA GLU A 369 -25.69 -9.17 20.66
C GLU A 369 -24.16 -9.15 20.66
N ASP A 370 -23.56 -8.34 19.79
CA ASP A 370 -22.10 -8.24 19.62
C ASP A 370 -21.69 -6.81 19.16
N PRO A 371 -21.53 -5.87 20.11
CA PRO A 371 -21.10 -4.51 19.81
C PRO A 371 -19.69 -4.42 19.21
N HIS A 372 -18.82 -5.40 19.46
CA HIS A 372 -17.46 -5.43 18.91
C HIS A 372 -17.51 -5.69 17.41
N GLU A 373 -18.28 -6.70 17.00
CA GLU A 373 -18.51 -7.00 15.58
C GLU A 373 -19.25 -5.86 14.85
N TYR A 374 -20.13 -5.12 15.54
CA TYR A 374 -20.75 -3.91 14.96
C TYR A 374 -19.71 -2.83 14.63
N VAL A 375 -18.78 -2.57 15.55
CA VAL A 375 -17.70 -1.60 15.33
C VAL A 375 -16.79 -2.10 14.22
N ARG A 376 -16.32 -3.35 14.28
CA ARG A 376 -15.43 -3.93 13.27
C ARG A 376 -16.01 -3.79 11.86
N LYS A 377 -17.27 -4.21 11.66
CA LYS A 377 -17.96 -4.07 10.36
C LYS A 377 -18.22 -2.64 9.92
N GLY A 378 -18.31 -1.70 10.85
CA GLY A 378 -18.55 -0.29 10.55
C GLY A 378 -17.34 0.45 10.02
N TYR A 379 -16.14 -0.09 10.23
CA TYR A 379 -14.85 0.50 9.86
C TYR A 379 -14.00 -0.45 8.99
N ASP A 380 -14.57 -1.58 8.55
CA ASP A 380 -13.94 -2.52 7.64
C ASP A 380 -14.17 -2.06 6.19
N ILE A 381 -13.08 -1.67 5.52
CA ILE A 381 -13.09 -1.18 4.14
C ILE A 381 -13.74 -2.23 3.20
N ILE A 382 -13.45 -3.51 3.37
CA ILE A 382 -13.94 -4.59 2.49
C ILE A 382 -15.45 -4.76 2.65
N GLU A 383 -15.97 -4.69 3.88
CA GLU A 383 -17.42 -4.73 4.13
C GLU A 383 -18.11 -3.48 3.54
N ASP A 384 -17.46 -2.31 3.57
CA ASP A 384 -17.96 -1.08 2.98
C ASP A 384 -18.14 -1.16 1.47
N LEU A 385 -17.20 -1.78 0.74
CA LEU A 385 -17.29 -1.99 -0.71
C LEU A 385 -18.59 -2.72 -1.13
N TYR A 386 -19.10 -3.60 -0.26
CA TYR A 386 -20.26 -4.44 -0.54
C TYR A 386 -21.54 -3.99 0.17
N SER A 387 -21.44 -2.98 1.02
CA SER A 387 -22.54 -2.43 1.81
C SER A 387 -23.56 -1.69 0.94
N PRO A 388 -24.87 -1.98 1.09
CA PRO A 388 -25.94 -1.18 0.49
C PRO A 388 -26.04 0.22 1.09
N ARG A 389 -25.64 0.41 2.36
CA ARG A 389 -25.66 1.71 3.03
C ARG A 389 -24.62 2.64 2.40
N THR A 390 -23.39 2.14 2.23
CA THR A 390 -22.26 2.87 1.65
C THR A 390 -22.57 3.21 0.19
N ALA A 391 -23.02 2.24 -0.61
CA ALA A 391 -23.46 2.50 -1.98
C ALA A 391 -24.63 3.50 -2.11
N ALA A 392 -25.50 3.59 -1.09
CA ALA A 392 -26.56 4.60 -1.03
C ALA A 392 -26.00 6.00 -0.70
N MET A 393 -25.01 6.10 0.18
CA MET A 393 -24.27 7.34 0.46
C MET A 393 -23.55 7.83 -0.81
N ASP A 394 -22.81 6.96 -1.48
CA ASP A 394 -22.07 7.28 -2.70
C ASP A 394 -22.99 7.79 -3.80
N PHE A 395 -24.16 7.17 -3.96
CA PHE A 395 -25.17 7.62 -4.91
C PHE A 395 -25.64 9.06 -4.61
N VAL A 396 -25.88 9.40 -3.35
CA VAL A 396 -26.29 10.75 -2.93
C VAL A 396 -25.17 11.75 -3.16
N SER A 397 -23.94 11.40 -2.76
CA SER A 397 -22.76 12.24 -2.94
C SER A 397 -22.49 12.51 -4.42
N GLU A 398 -22.52 11.49 -5.27
CA GLU A 398 -22.33 11.63 -6.72
C GLU A 398 -23.47 12.44 -7.38
N LEU A 399 -24.72 12.24 -6.94
CA LEU A 399 -25.87 13.01 -7.40
C LEU A 399 -25.71 14.50 -7.11
N VAL A 400 -25.26 14.83 -5.91
CA VAL A 400 -25.04 16.21 -5.48
C VAL A 400 -23.82 16.80 -6.18
N ARG A 401 -22.72 16.06 -6.30
CA ARG A 401 -21.49 16.48 -6.96
C ARG A 401 -21.71 16.84 -8.43
N LYS A 402 -22.36 15.96 -9.20
CA LYS A 402 -22.56 16.17 -10.65
C LYS A 402 -23.85 16.92 -10.99
N ARG A 403 -24.91 16.83 -10.18
CA ARG A 403 -26.27 17.35 -10.48
C ARG A 403 -26.90 18.15 -9.33
N GLY A 404 -26.09 18.83 -8.52
CA GLY A 404 -26.54 19.47 -7.27
C GLY A 404 -27.55 20.61 -7.38
N LYS A 405 -27.64 21.35 -8.50
CA LYS A 405 -28.41 22.62 -8.60
C LYS A 405 -29.87 22.56 -8.11
N SER A 406 -30.55 21.43 -8.28
CA SER A 406 -31.93 21.23 -7.78
C SER A 406 -32.03 20.05 -6.81
N ASN A 407 -31.23 19.01 -7.01
CA ASN A 407 -31.32 17.78 -6.22
C ASN A 407 -30.86 17.98 -4.77
N LEU A 408 -29.82 18.79 -4.56
CA LEU A 408 -29.34 19.11 -3.20
C LEU A 408 -30.45 19.79 -2.38
N GLN A 409 -31.10 20.81 -2.94
CA GLN A 409 -32.17 21.52 -2.26
C GLN A 409 -33.35 20.60 -1.92
N LYS A 410 -33.78 19.77 -2.88
CA LYS A 410 -34.86 18.79 -2.65
C LYS A 410 -34.51 17.82 -1.54
N PHE A 411 -33.30 17.28 -1.56
CA PHE A 411 -32.85 16.30 -0.58
C PHE A 411 -32.74 16.91 0.81
N ILE A 412 -32.07 18.06 0.95
CA ILE A 412 -31.95 18.76 2.22
C ILE A 412 -33.32 19.18 2.76
N GLN A 413 -34.25 19.64 1.92
CA GLN A 413 -35.61 19.95 2.36
C GLN A 413 -36.31 18.71 2.94
N PHE A 414 -36.18 17.55 2.30
CA PHE A 414 -36.72 16.30 2.81
C PHE A 414 -36.09 15.91 4.16
N ILE A 415 -34.77 16.05 4.30
CA ILE A 415 -34.07 15.82 5.57
C ILE A 415 -34.58 16.78 6.66
N VAL A 416 -34.70 18.07 6.37
CA VAL A 416 -35.22 19.07 7.32
C VAL A 416 -36.65 18.75 7.75
N GLU A 417 -37.50 18.25 6.86
CA GLU A 417 -38.85 17.79 7.21
C GLU A 417 -38.81 16.61 8.20
N ILE A 418 -37.88 15.66 8.02
CA ILE A 418 -37.70 14.54 8.96
C ILE A 418 -37.23 15.06 10.33
N LEU A 419 -36.24 15.95 10.36
CA LEU A 419 -35.74 16.54 11.60
C LEU A 419 -36.85 17.31 12.33
N SER A 420 -37.65 18.09 11.59
CA SER A 420 -38.77 18.86 12.17
C SER A 420 -39.85 17.95 12.75
N ARG A 421 -40.24 16.88 12.03
CA ARG A 421 -41.21 15.89 12.53
C ARG A 421 -40.71 15.17 13.77
N TYR A 422 -39.40 14.90 13.85
CA TYR A 422 -38.78 14.28 15.02
C TYR A 422 -38.83 15.21 16.24
N ASP A 423 -38.59 16.51 16.05
CA ASP A 423 -38.63 17.51 17.14
C ASP A 423 -40.06 17.73 17.66
N GLU A 424 -41.06 17.69 16.77
CA GLU A 424 -42.48 17.83 17.12
C GLU A 424 -43.08 16.57 17.77
N ALA A 425 -42.48 15.39 17.55
CA ALA A 425 -42.97 14.13 18.06
C ALA A 425 -42.74 13.99 19.58
N SER A 426 -43.73 13.41 20.29
CA SER A 426 -43.54 13.02 21.68
C SER A 426 -42.54 11.86 21.79
N ILE A 427 -41.91 11.71 22.95
CA ILE A 427 -40.85 10.72 23.21
C ILE A 427 -41.24 9.31 22.77
N GLU A 428 -42.50 8.90 22.94
CA GLU A 428 -43.00 7.57 22.56
C GLU A 428 -43.12 7.34 21.03
N PHE A 429 -43.26 8.40 20.23
CA PHE A 429 -43.41 8.32 18.77
C PHE A 429 -42.20 8.85 18.01
N LYS A 430 -41.10 9.14 18.71
CA LYS A 430 -39.85 9.58 18.09
C LYS A 430 -39.28 8.49 17.18
N GLN A 431 -39.10 8.82 15.91
CA GLN A 431 -38.57 7.90 14.91
C GLN A 431 -37.04 7.97 14.89
N TYR A 432 -36.41 7.41 15.93
CA TYR A 432 -34.96 7.47 16.14
C TYR A 432 -34.14 7.00 14.93
N ARG A 433 -34.57 5.93 14.25
CA ARG A 433 -33.89 5.39 13.05
C ARG A 433 -33.89 6.34 11.85
N GLN A 434 -34.97 7.10 11.66
CA GLN A 434 -35.04 8.09 10.58
C GLN A 434 -34.20 9.32 10.91
N LYS A 435 -34.15 9.71 12.19
CA LYS A 435 -33.26 10.76 12.67
C LYS A 435 -31.79 10.37 12.43
N ASP A 436 -31.43 9.14 12.74
CA ASP A 436 -30.10 8.58 12.48
C ASP A 436 -29.72 8.66 10.99
N GLY A 437 -30.57 8.15 10.10
CA GLY A 437 -30.34 8.23 8.65
C GLY A 437 -30.29 9.67 8.13
N ALA A 438 -31.05 10.58 8.72
CA ALA A 438 -30.99 12.01 8.41
C ALA A 438 -29.66 12.66 8.81
N LEU A 439 -29.11 12.29 9.97
CA LEU A 439 -27.79 12.73 10.41
C LEU A 439 -26.69 12.14 9.54
N LEU A 440 -26.78 10.85 9.18
CA LEU A 440 -25.86 10.20 8.24
C LEU A 440 -25.85 10.91 6.88
N ALA A 441 -27.03 11.25 6.34
CA ALA A 441 -27.16 11.96 5.07
C ALA A 441 -26.52 13.37 5.09
N ILE A 442 -26.61 14.07 6.22
CA ILE A 442 -25.97 15.38 6.39
C ILE A 442 -24.44 15.20 6.45
N GLY A 443 -23.94 14.26 7.27
CA GLY A 443 -22.52 13.99 7.37
C GLY A 443 -21.90 13.49 6.06
N ALA A 444 -22.59 12.63 5.30
CA ALA A 444 -22.13 12.18 3.98
C ALA A 444 -22.02 13.32 2.95
N LEU A 445 -22.75 14.43 3.15
CA LEU A 445 -22.73 15.61 2.29
C LEU A 445 -21.87 16.75 2.85
N CYS A 446 -21.01 16.45 3.84
CA CYS A 446 -20.22 17.43 4.58
C CYS A 446 -19.45 18.39 3.66
N ASP A 447 -18.66 17.87 2.73
CA ASP A 447 -17.78 18.66 1.85
C ASP A 447 -18.58 19.64 0.99
N LYS A 448 -19.73 19.19 0.48
CA LYS A 448 -20.57 20.07 -0.34
C LYS A 448 -21.29 21.12 0.49
N LEU A 449 -21.79 20.75 1.67
CA LEU A 449 -22.55 21.66 2.52
C LEU A 449 -21.65 22.77 3.10
N LYS A 450 -20.39 22.47 3.43
CA LYS A 450 -19.39 23.45 3.87
C LYS A 450 -19.08 24.53 2.83
N GLN A 451 -19.28 24.23 1.54
CA GLN A 451 -18.94 25.13 0.43
C GLN A 451 -20.15 25.88 -0.17
N THR A 452 -21.39 25.49 0.17
CA THR A 452 -22.60 25.96 -0.55
C THR A 452 -23.50 26.84 0.31
N GLU A 453 -23.72 28.10 -0.07
CA GLU A 453 -24.73 28.98 0.57
C GLU A 453 -26.16 28.66 0.09
N PRO A 454 -27.21 28.83 0.93
CA PRO A 454 -27.19 29.32 2.32
C PRO A 454 -26.90 28.23 3.37
N TYR A 455 -26.53 27.00 2.95
CA TYR A 455 -26.37 25.89 3.89
C TYR A 455 -25.18 26.10 4.83
N LYS A 456 -24.05 26.55 4.29
CA LYS A 456 -22.83 26.86 5.04
C LYS A 456 -23.11 27.73 6.27
N SER A 457 -23.89 28.79 6.11
CA SER A 457 -24.23 29.73 7.18
C SER A 457 -25.20 29.17 8.23
N GLU A 458 -26.00 28.16 7.90
CA GLU A 458 -26.93 27.51 8.85
C GLU A 458 -26.35 26.23 9.50
N LEU A 459 -25.14 25.77 9.12
CA LEU A 459 -24.54 24.54 9.65
C LEU A 459 -24.37 24.57 11.17
N GLU A 460 -23.83 25.65 11.72
CA GLU A 460 -23.66 25.80 13.18
C GLU A 460 -25.00 25.68 13.92
N ARG A 461 -26.03 26.35 13.40
CA ARG A 461 -27.38 26.28 13.97
C ARG A 461 -27.96 24.87 13.88
N MET A 462 -27.74 24.18 12.77
CA MET A 462 -28.17 22.79 12.58
C MET A 462 -27.51 21.86 13.61
N LEU A 463 -26.20 22.00 13.84
CA LEU A 463 -25.49 21.22 14.86
C LEU A 463 -26.06 21.47 16.26
N VAL A 464 -26.24 22.75 16.64
CA VAL A 464 -26.77 23.13 17.96
C VAL A 464 -28.20 22.63 18.16
N GLN A 465 -29.05 22.73 17.14
CA GLN A 465 -30.47 22.39 17.25
C GLN A 465 -30.73 20.88 17.17
N HIS A 466 -30.01 20.17 16.29
CA HIS A 466 -30.39 18.81 15.90
C HIS A 466 -29.36 17.73 16.22
N VAL A 467 -28.10 18.09 16.51
CA VAL A 467 -27.00 17.14 16.81
C VAL A 467 -26.65 17.18 18.31
N PHE A 468 -26.41 18.37 18.88
CA PHE A 468 -26.00 18.50 20.28
C PHE A 468 -26.98 17.87 21.29
N PRO A 469 -28.31 17.96 21.13
CA PRO A 469 -29.25 17.32 22.06
C PRO A 469 -29.14 15.79 22.05
N GLU A 470 -28.74 15.19 20.92
CA GLU A 470 -28.73 13.74 20.75
C GLU A 470 -27.58 13.06 21.49
N PHE A 471 -26.54 13.78 21.93
CA PHE A 471 -25.51 13.24 22.85
C PHE A 471 -26.10 12.77 24.20
N THR A 472 -27.31 13.21 24.56
CA THR A 472 -28.02 12.77 25.76
C THR A 472 -29.23 11.87 25.44
N SER A 473 -29.32 11.40 24.20
CA SER A 473 -30.42 10.55 23.74
C SER A 473 -30.47 9.23 24.52
N PRO A 474 -31.67 8.70 24.85
CA PRO A 474 -31.79 7.39 25.50
C PRO A 474 -31.34 6.23 24.59
N VAL A 475 -31.06 6.48 23.31
CA VAL A 475 -30.73 5.46 22.31
C VAL A 475 -29.27 5.60 21.87
N GLY A 476 -28.50 4.52 22.00
CA GLY A 476 -27.05 4.48 21.72
C GLY A 476 -26.65 4.89 20.31
N HIS A 477 -27.29 4.33 19.28
CA HIS A 477 -26.93 4.62 17.89
C HIS A 477 -27.04 6.11 17.54
N LEU A 478 -27.97 6.85 18.16
CA LEU A 478 -28.06 8.29 17.97
C LEU A 478 -26.95 9.06 18.69
N ARG A 479 -26.50 8.60 19.87
CA ARG A 479 -25.35 9.21 20.56
C ARG A 479 -24.07 9.02 19.75
N ALA A 480 -23.85 7.81 19.24
CA ALA A 480 -22.74 7.50 18.34
C ALA A 480 -22.79 8.34 17.05
N LYS A 481 -23.95 8.37 16.37
CA LYS A 481 -24.13 9.18 15.17
C LYS A 481 -23.95 10.68 15.40
N ALA A 482 -24.35 11.19 16.57
CA ALA A 482 -24.13 12.58 16.94
C ALA A 482 -22.64 12.90 17.11
N ALA A 483 -21.87 12.00 17.72
CA ALA A 483 -20.41 12.13 17.81
C ALA A 483 -19.77 12.14 16.42
N TRP A 484 -20.11 11.16 15.56
CA TRP A 484 -19.60 11.08 14.20
C TRP A 484 -19.89 12.35 13.39
N VAL A 485 -21.14 12.84 13.36
CA VAL A 485 -21.49 14.08 12.64
C VAL A 485 -20.77 15.29 13.23
N ALA A 486 -20.61 15.38 14.55
CA ALA A 486 -19.88 16.48 15.17
C ALA A 486 -18.41 16.51 14.72
N GLY A 487 -17.75 15.35 14.63
CA GLY A 487 -16.38 15.23 14.10
C GLY A 487 -16.28 15.69 12.64
N GLN A 488 -17.20 15.25 11.78
CA GLN A 488 -17.23 15.65 10.35
C GLN A 488 -17.26 17.18 10.15
N TYR A 489 -17.94 17.90 11.04
CA TYR A 489 -18.05 19.36 10.99
C TYR A 489 -17.12 20.10 11.96
N ALA A 490 -16.11 19.43 12.55
CA ALA A 490 -15.19 20.08 13.48
C ALA A 490 -14.46 21.31 12.87
N HIS A 491 -14.13 21.24 11.58
CA HIS A 491 -13.41 22.31 10.85
C HIS A 491 -14.29 23.44 10.31
N ILE A 492 -15.58 23.52 10.65
CA ILE A 492 -16.40 24.67 10.20
C ILE A 492 -16.02 25.94 10.96
N ASN A 493 -16.31 27.10 10.36
CA ASN A 493 -16.19 28.37 11.05
C ASN A 493 -17.35 28.57 12.03
N PHE A 494 -17.12 28.27 13.31
CA PHE A 494 -18.07 28.56 14.38
C PHE A 494 -18.13 30.07 14.65
N SER A 495 -19.33 30.65 14.58
CA SER A 495 -19.58 32.05 14.93
C SER A 495 -19.46 32.27 16.43
N ASP A 496 -19.87 31.27 17.23
CA ASP A 496 -19.70 31.24 18.68
C ASP A 496 -18.72 30.14 19.07
N GLN A 497 -17.55 30.53 19.57
CA GLN A 497 -16.52 29.60 20.05
C GLN A 497 -17.02 28.73 21.22
N GLU A 498 -18.06 29.16 21.94
CA GLU A 498 -18.70 28.35 22.97
C GLU A 498 -19.44 27.14 22.38
N ASN A 499 -19.94 27.24 21.14
CA ASN A 499 -20.55 26.09 20.46
C ASN A 499 -19.49 25.05 20.09
N PHE A 500 -18.29 25.48 19.67
CA PHE A 500 -17.14 24.59 19.44
C PHE A 500 -16.75 23.87 20.74
N ARG A 501 -16.56 24.63 21.84
CA ARG A 501 -16.28 24.06 23.17
C ARG A 501 -17.31 23.05 23.61
N LYS A 502 -18.58 23.39 23.44
CA LYS A 502 -19.70 22.52 23.82
C LYS A 502 -19.70 21.24 22.99
N ALA A 503 -19.47 21.32 21.68
CA ALA A 503 -19.35 20.15 20.83
C ALA A 503 -18.21 19.24 21.29
N MET A 504 -17.04 19.84 21.54
CA MET A 504 -15.87 19.12 22.03
C MET A 504 -16.13 18.46 23.39
N GLN A 505 -16.74 19.17 24.34
CA GLN A 505 -17.11 18.61 25.65
C GLN A 505 -18.12 17.46 25.53
N CYS A 506 -19.08 17.55 24.60
CA CYS A 506 -20.01 16.46 24.33
C CYS A 506 -19.27 15.22 23.80
N VAL A 507 -18.36 15.38 22.84
CA VAL A 507 -17.53 14.29 22.32
C VAL A 507 -16.66 13.69 23.43
N VAL A 508 -15.98 14.52 24.22
CA VAL A 508 -15.19 14.08 25.39
C VAL A 508 -16.02 13.30 26.40
N SER A 509 -17.28 13.71 26.63
CA SER A 509 -18.17 12.97 27.52
C SER A 509 -18.59 11.60 26.96
N GLY A 510 -18.65 11.47 25.62
CA GLY A 510 -18.96 10.23 24.92
C GLY A 510 -17.90 9.15 25.06
N LEU A 511 -16.64 9.51 25.33
CA LEU A 511 -15.57 8.54 25.65
C LEU A 511 -15.89 7.71 26.90
N ARG A 512 -16.80 8.19 27.77
CA ARG A 512 -17.23 7.50 29.01
C ARG A 512 -18.61 6.87 28.89
N ASP A 513 -19.15 6.74 27.67
CA ASP A 513 -20.47 6.14 27.44
C ASP A 513 -20.46 4.64 27.78
N PRO A 514 -21.54 4.09 28.35
CA PRO A 514 -21.63 2.66 28.62
C PRO A 514 -21.63 1.79 27.35
N GLU A 515 -22.03 2.32 26.19
CA GLU A 515 -22.10 1.56 24.94
C GLU A 515 -20.81 1.72 24.13
N LEU A 516 -20.19 0.59 23.79
CA LEU A 516 -18.90 0.55 23.08
C LEU A 516 -18.87 1.37 21.77
N PRO A 517 -19.85 1.26 20.85
CA PRO A 517 -19.77 1.99 19.59
C PRO A 517 -19.84 3.52 19.78
N VAL A 518 -20.47 4.00 20.86
CA VAL A 518 -20.50 5.44 21.19
C VAL A 518 -19.11 5.91 21.61
N ARG A 519 -18.39 5.10 22.41
CA ARG A 519 -17.02 5.42 22.82
C ARG A 519 -16.08 5.50 21.61
N VAL A 520 -16.19 4.55 20.68
CA VAL A 520 -15.37 4.51 19.45
C VAL A 520 -15.63 5.72 18.55
N ASP A 521 -16.89 5.98 18.18
CA ASP A 521 -17.23 7.14 17.33
C ASP A 521 -16.83 8.47 17.99
N SER A 522 -16.85 8.55 19.32
CA SER A 522 -16.41 9.74 20.05
C SER A 522 -14.89 9.94 20.02
N VAL A 523 -14.11 8.85 20.02
CA VAL A 523 -12.65 8.95 19.86
C VAL A 523 -12.29 9.43 18.46
N PHE A 524 -12.91 8.88 17.42
CA PHE A 524 -12.63 9.33 16.04
C PHE A 524 -13.07 10.77 15.81
N ALA A 525 -14.22 11.17 16.36
CA ALA A 525 -14.64 12.57 16.32
C ALA A 525 -13.64 13.49 17.05
N LEU A 526 -13.06 13.04 18.18
CA LEU A 526 -12.09 13.82 18.94
C LEU A 526 -10.84 14.15 18.10
N ARG A 527 -10.39 13.23 17.24
CA ARG A 527 -9.29 13.48 16.29
C ARG A 527 -9.51 14.76 15.49
N SER A 528 -10.66 14.85 14.81
CA SER A 528 -11.00 16.02 13.98
C SER A 528 -11.12 17.31 14.80
N PHE A 529 -11.60 17.23 16.05
CA PHE A 529 -11.64 18.39 16.94
C PHE A 529 -10.24 18.85 17.39
N VAL A 530 -9.32 17.91 17.63
CA VAL A 530 -7.92 18.21 17.99
C VAL A 530 -7.20 18.86 16.81
N GLU A 531 -7.38 18.34 15.59
CA GLU A 531 -6.84 18.92 14.36
C GLU A 531 -7.41 20.31 14.07
N ALA A 532 -8.70 20.53 14.33
CA ALA A 532 -9.37 21.83 14.15
C ALA A 532 -9.05 22.85 15.26
N CYS A 533 -8.49 22.41 16.39
CA CYS A 533 -8.30 23.25 17.56
C CYS A 533 -7.16 24.26 17.35
N LYS A 534 -7.48 25.55 17.40
CA LYS A 534 -6.48 26.63 17.32
C LYS A 534 -5.81 26.94 18.65
N ASP A 535 -6.48 26.64 19.76
CA ASP A 535 -6.02 26.94 21.12
C ASP A 535 -6.05 25.68 21.98
N LEU A 536 -4.88 25.09 22.17
CA LEU A 536 -4.69 23.83 22.89
C LEU A 536 -4.92 23.97 24.40
N ASP A 537 -5.01 25.18 24.95
CA ASP A 537 -5.20 25.44 26.39
C ASP A 537 -6.48 24.84 26.97
N GLU A 538 -7.49 24.60 26.14
CA GLU A 538 -8.77 24.03 26.57
C GLU A 538 -8.70 22.50 26.75
N ILE A 539 -7.79 21.85 26.05
CA ILE A 539 -7.61 20.38 26.04
C ILE A 539 -6.54 19.96 27.03
N ARG A 540 -5.51 20.78 27.23
CA ARG A 540 -4.40 20.54 28.18
C ARG A 540 -4.83 20.02 29.57
N PRO A 541 -5.87 20.58 30.23
CA PRO A 541 -6.27 20.13 31.57
C PRO A 541 -6.93 18.75 31.59
N ILE A 542 -7.53 18.33 30.47
CA ILE A 542 -8.27 17.07 30.34
C ILE A 542 -7.44 15.97 29.67
N LEU A 543 -6.34 16.31 29.01
CA LEU A 543 -5.44 15.39 28.30
C LEU A 543 -5.09 14.12 29.09
N PRO A 544 -4.74 14.17 30.40
CA PRO A 544 -4.39 12.97 31.15
C PRO A 544 -5.58 12.00 31.30
N GLN A 545 -6.80 12.54 31.43
CA GLN A 545 -8.01 11.74 31.51
C GLN A 545 -8.40 11.18 30.14
N LEU A 546 -8.14 11.92 29.06
CA LEU A 546 -8.38 11.46 27.68
C LEU A 546 -7.49 10.26 27.36
N LEU A 547 -6.18 10.37 27.63
CA LEU A 547 -5.23 9.28 27.41
C LEU A 547 -5.61 8.00 28.19
N ASP A 548 -6.04 8.12 29.45
CA ASP A 548 -6.47 6.95 30.26
C ASP A 548 -7.70 6.24 29.67
N GLU A 549 -8.73 6.97 29.26
CA GLU A 549 -9.92 6.36 28.62
C GLU A 549 -9.58 5.77 27.24
N PHE A 550 -8.70 6.44 26.50
CA PHE A 550 -8.23 5.97 25.20
C PHE A 550 -7.46 4.64 25.31
N PHE A 551 -6.55 4.52 26.28
CA PHE A 551 -5.83 3.25 26.52
C PHE A 551 -6.76 2.11 26.94
N LYS A 552 -7.82 2.38 27.70
CA LYS A 552 -8.82 1.35 28.02
C LYS A 552 -9.50 0.86 26.75
N LEU A 553 -9.85 1.78 25.84
CA LEU A 553 -10.51 1.44 24.59
C LEU A 553 -9.58 0.65 23.64
N MET A 554 -8.32 1.07 23.48
CA MET A 554 -7.30 0.32 22.72
C MET A 554 -7.10 -1.11 23.24
N ASN A 555 -7.25 -1.33 24.55
CA ASN A 555 -7.13 -2.68 25.12
C ASN A 555 -8.40 -3.54 24.93
N GLU A 556 -9.53 -2.92 24.59
CA GLU A 556 -10.85 -3.54 24.45
C GLU A 556 -11.26 -3.76 22.97
N VAL A 557 -10.75 -2.91 22.06
CA VAL A 557 -11.03 -2.96 20.61
C VAL A 557 -9.72 -2.93 19.84
N GLU A 558 -9.54 -3.91 18.97
CA GLU A 558 -8.47 -3.95 17.98
C GLU A 558 -8.95 -3.20 16.74
N ASN A 559 -8.56 -1.94 16.59
CA ASN A 559 -8.92 -1.08 15.46
C ASN A 559 -7.79 -0.08 15.17
N GLU A 560 -7.42 0.06 13.90
CA GLU A 560 -6.29 0.86 13.43
C GLU A 560 -6.53 2.38 13.54
N ASP A 561 -7.75 2.84 13.27
CA ASP A 561 -8.14 4.25 13.39
C ASP A 561 -7.98 4.79 14.81
N LEU A 562 -8.06 3.91 15.82
CA LEU A 562 -7.71 4.28 17.19
C LEU A 562 -6.23 4.65 17.24
N VAL A 563 -5.33 3.83 16.72
CA VAL A 563 -3.89 4.12 16.79
C VAL A 563 -3.54 5.42 16.05
N PHE A 564 -4.11 5.66 14.86
CA PHE A 564 -3.94 6.91 14.13
C PHE A 564 -4.46 8.14 14.89
N THR A 565 -5.56 7.99 15.64
CA THR A 565 -6.06 9.07 16.50
C THR A 565 -5.06 9.40 17.60
N LEU A 566 -4.35 8.41 18.16
CA LEU A 566 -3.33 8.65 19.18
C LEU A 566 -2.16 9.43 18.61
N GLU A 567 -1.69 9.01 17.44
CA GLU A 567 -0.60 9.64 16.72
C GLU A 567 -0.87 11.13 16.52
N THR A 568 -2.06 11.48 16.02
CA THR A 568 -2.49 12.87 15.82
C THR A 568 -2.53 13.66 17.14
N ILE A 569 -2.97 13.05 18.23
CA ILE A 569 -2.98 13.70 19.55
C ILE A 569 -1.54 13.89 20.05
N VAL A 570 -0.65 12.92 19.86
CA VAL A 570 0.75 13.03 20.27
C VAL A 570 1.46 14.14 19.50
N ASP A 571 1.29 14.18 18.18
CA ASP A 571 1.84 15.22 17.31
C ASP A 571 1.46 16.64 17.78
N LYS A 572 0.18 16.87 18.12
CA LYS A 572 -0.30 18.19 18.55
C LYS A 572 0.12 18.61 19.97
N PHE A 573 0.43 17.67 20.87
CA PHE A 573 0.71 17.96 22.29
C PHE A 573 2.13 17.57 22.72
N GLY A 574 3.11 17.61 21.81
CA GLY A 574 4.44 17.03 22.01
C GLY A 574 5.15 17.41 23.32
N GLU A 575 5.19 18.70 23.70
CA GLU A 575 5.84 19.13 24.95
C GLU A 575 5.15 18.58 26.20
N GLU A 576 3.82 18.49 26.18
CA GLU A 576 3.01 17.96 27.28
C GLU A 576 2.97 16.43 27.33
N MET A 577 3.41 15.75 26.27
CA MET A 577 3.53 14.29 26.22
C MET A 577 4.73 13.77 27.01
N ALA A 578 5.75 14.59 27.28
CA ALA A 578 6.97 14.16 27.97
C ALA A 578 6.75 13.35 29.26
N PRO A 579 5.81 13.70 30.18
CA PRO A 579 5.54 12.93 31.40
C PRO A 579 4.87 11.56 31.13
N TYR A 580 4.23 11.40 29.97
CA TYR A 580 3.45 10.22 29.59
C TYR A 580 4.17 9.33 28.57
N ALA A 581 5.18 9.86 27.85
CA ALA A 581 5.89 9.19 26.77
C ALA A 581 6.35 7.77 27.14
N PHE A 582 6.95 7.59 28.32
CA PHE A 582 7.36 6.27 28.80
C PHE A 582 6.18 5.29 28.94
N GLY A 583 5.06 5.73 29.54
CA GLY A 583 3.86 4.92 29.69
C GLY A 583 3.16 4.63 28.36
N LEU A 584 3.17 5.60 27.44
CA LEU A 584 2.67 5.47 26.07
C LEU A 584 3.45 4.39 25.30
N CYS A 585 4.78 4.49 25.25
CA CYS A 585 5.62 3.49 24.60
C CYS A 585 5.45 2.09 25.23
N GLN A 586 5.27 2.00 26.55
CA GLN A 586 5.00 0.72 27.22
C GLN A 586 3.66 0.10 26.80
N ASN A 587 2.59 0.89 26.76
CA ASN A 587 1.29 0.41 26.34
C ASN A 587 1.27 0.03 24.87
N LEU A 588 1.83 0.86 23.99
CA LEU A 588 1.92 0.59 22.55
C LEU A 588 2.79 -0.63 22.26
N ALA A 589 3.92 -0.80 22.94
CA ALA A 589 4.72 -2.02 22.84
C ALA A 589 3.93 -3.26 23.28
N ALA A 590 3.11 -3.16 24.34
CA ALA A 590 2.29 -4.28 24.79
C ALA A 590 1.15 -4.62 23.82
N VAL A 591 0.56 -3.61 23.17
CA VAL A 591 -0.44 -3.81 22.11
C VAL A 591 0.22 -4.44 20.88
N PHE A 592 1.38 -3.94 20.46
CA PHE A 592 2.19 -4.51 19.38
C PHE A 592 2.44 -6.02 19.59
N TRP A 593 2.92 -6.42 20.77
CA TRP A 593 3.14 -7.85 21.07
C TRP A 593 1.86 -8.66 21.02
N ARG A 594 0.73 -8.11 21.49
CA ARG A 594 -0.57 -8.79 21.41
C ARG A 594 -1.01 -8.99 19.96
N CYS A 595 -0.86 -7.96 19.12
CA CYS A 595 -1.19 -8.03 17.70
C CYS A 595 -0.38 -9.11 16.99
N ILE A 596 0.94 -9.18 17.25
CA ILE A 596 1.83 -10.21 16.68
C ILE A 596 1.49 -11.62 17.20
N ASP A 597 1.21 -11.77 18.50
CA ASP A 597 0.86 -13.07 19.09
C ASP A 597 -0.50 -13.59 18.55
N THR A 598 -1.46 -12.70 18.27
CA THR A 598 -2.75 -13.05 17.67
C THR A 598 -2.58 -13.44 16.20
N SER A 599 -1.75 -12.74 15.43
CA SER A 599 -1.47 -13.08 14.03
C SER A 599 -0.69 -14.39 13.87
N GLU A 600 0.20 -14.74 14.81
CA GLU A 600 0.95 -16.01 14.79
C GLU A 600 0.08 -17.23 15.17
N ALA A 601 -1.08 -17.05 15.80
CA ALA A 601 -1.90 -18.12 16.39
C ALA A 601 -3.06 -18.61 15.51
N ASP A 602 -3.54 -17.78 14.58
CA ASP A 602 -4.58 -18.13 13.62
C ASP A 602 -4.02 -18.03 12.20
N ASP A 603 -3.73 -19.17 11.57
CA ASP A 603 -3.37 -19.26 10.14
C ASP A 603 -4.53 -18.77 9.21
N GLU A 604 -5.68 -18.38 9.78
CA GLU A 604 -6.92 -17.94 9.11
C GLU A 604 -7.43 -16.54 9.58
N ALA A 605 -6.76 -15.82 10.49
CA ALA A 605 -7.25 -14.53 11.02
C ALA A 605 -6.75 -13.31 10.22
N ASP A 606 -7.67 -12.35 10.02
CA ASP A 606 -7.51 -11.07 9.29
C ASP A 606 -6.16 -10.35 9.54
N ASP A 607 -5.55 -9.82 8.45
CA ASP A 607 -4.37 -8.95 8.42
C ASP A 607 -4.51 -7.64 9.23
N SER A 608 -5.65 -7.39 9.88
CA SER A 608 -5.87 -6.24 10.77
C SER A 608 -4.85 -6.21 11.94
N GLY A 609 -4.36 -7.37 12.37
CA GLY A 609 -3.29 -7.45 13.38
C GLY A 609 -1.97 -6.84 12.90
N ALA A 610 -1.60 -7.03 11.63
CA ALA A 610 -0.34 -6.55 11.06
C ALA A 610 -0.37 -5.03 10.86
N LEU A 611 -1.45 -4.49 10.31
CA LEU A 611 -1.64 -3.04 10.15
C LEU A 611 -1.72 -2.31 11.50
N ALA A 612 -2.42 -2.90 12.48
CA ALA A 612 -2.43 -2.36 13.85
C ALA A 612 -1.02 -2.36 14.47
N ALA A 613 -0.19 -3.37 14.18
CA ALA A 613 1.20 -3.43 14.61
C ALA A 613 2.05 -2.32 13.98
N VAL A 614 1.91 -2.06 12.67
CA VAL A 614 2.55 -0.93 11.97
C VAL A 614 2.13 0.40 12.60
N GLY A 615 0.84 0.61 12.79
CA GLY A 615 0.32 1.83 13.44
C GLY A 615 0.91 2.03 14.84
N CYS A 616 1.08 0.95 15.62
CA CYS A 616 1.71 1.03 16.95
C CYS A 616 3.15 1.53 16.88
N LEU A 617 3.92 1.08 15.88
CA LEU A 617 5.31 1.50 15.70
C LEU A 617 5.40 2.95 15.22
N ARG A 618 4.53 3.37 14.28
CA ARG A 618 4.44 4.79 13.84
C ARG A 618 4.09 5.71 14.99
N ALA A 619 3.10 5.35 15.81
CA ALA A 619 2.76 6.10 17.00
C ALA A 619 3.95 6.17 17.99
N ILE A 620 4.76 5.12 18.11
CA ILE A 620 6.01 5.15 18.90
C ILE A 620 7.02 6.12 18.28
N SER A 621 7.22 6.09 16.96
CA SER A 621 8.08 7.04 16.23
C SER A 621 7.68 8.49 16.50
N THR A 622 6.40 8.84 16.35
CA THR A 622 5.88 10.19 16.64
C THR A 622 6.08 10.59 18.10
N ILE A 623 5.92 9.65 19.05
CA ILE A 623 6.23 9.93 20.46
C ILE A 623 7.71 10.25 20.62
N LEU A 624 8.61 9.48 20.01
CA LEU A 624 10.06 9.70 20.09
C LEU A 624 10.46 11.05 19.49
N GLU A 625 9.90 11.40 18.34
CA GLU A 625 10.10 12.70 17.71
C GLU A 625 9.63 13.86 18.61
N SER A 626 8.44 13.74 19.20
CA SER A 626 7.87 14.76 20.09
C SER A 626 8.71 15.03 21.35
N VAL A 627 9.49 14.03 21.80
CA VAL A 627 10.39 14.13 22.96
C VAL A 627 11.86 14.32 22.58
N SER A 628 12.16 14.60 21.30
CA SER A 628 13.52 14.83 20.77
C SER A 628 14.34 15.85 21.58
N SER A 629 13.68 16.87 22.14
CA SER A 629 14.30 17.90 22.99
C SER A 629 14.67 17.42 24.41
N LEU A 630 14.27 16.21 24.80
CA LEU A 630 14.48 15.63 26.14
C LEU A 630 15.26 14.30 26.10
N PRO A 631 16.59 14.33 25.84
CA PRO A 631 17.43 13.13 25.68
C PRO A 631 17.37 12.09 26.82
N HIS A 632 17.10 12.54 28.06
CA HIS A 632 17.04 11.66 29.24
C HIS A 632 15.84 10.68 29.23
N LEU A 633 14.81 10.92 28.42
CA LEU A 633 13.65 10.04 28.28
C LEU A 633 13.97 8.81 27.41
N PHE A 634 14.79 8.98 26.37
CA PHE A 634 15.22 7.88 25.50
C PHE A 634 15.89 6.74 26.30
N VAL A 635 16.71 7.08 27.29
CA VAL A 635 17.36 6.09 28.19
C VAL A 635 16.33 5.29 29.01
N GLN A 636 15.19 5.90 29.36
CA GLN A 636 14.12 5.22 30.10
C GLN A 636 13.27 4.35 29.17
N ILE A 637 13.03 4.80 27.94
CA ILE A 637 12.21 4.10 26.94
C ILE A 637 12.97 2.90 26.33
N GLU A 638 14.29 2.99 26.19
CA GLU A 638 15.15 1.96 25.56
C GLU A 638 14.84 0.51 25.99
N PRO A 639 14.75 0.16 27.29
CA PRO A 639 14.51 -1.22 27.70
C PRO A 639 13.15 -1.78 27.27
N THR A 640 12.18 -0.91 26.98
CA THR A 640 10.85 -1.29 26.52
C THR A 640 10.84 -1.60 25.04
N LEU A 641 11.53 -0.81 24.22
CA LEU A 641 11.55 -0.95 22.76
C LEU A 641 12.63 -1.92 22.26
N LEU A 642 13.70 -2.12 23.01
CA LEU A 642 14.81 -2.98 22.61
C LEU A 642 14.41 -4.42 22.24
N PRO A 643 13.49 -5.11 22.96
CA PRO A 643 13.02 -6.43 22.55
C PRO A 643 12.32 -6.43 21.19
N ILE A 644 11.54 -5.37 20.89
CA ILE A 644 10.86 -5.20 19.60
C ILE A 644 11.91 -5.05 18.51
N MET A 645 12.84 -4.09 18.68
CA MET A 645 13.93 -3.86 17.72
C MET A 645 14.76 -5.13 17.48
N ARG A 646 15.07 -5.93 18.51
CA ARG A 646 15.82 -7.18 18.37
C ARG A 646 15.08 -8.26 17.58
N LYS A 647 13.78 -8.46 17.80
CA LYS A 647 13.01 -9.49 17.08
C LYS A 647 12.73 -9.04 15.64
N MET A 648 12.30 -7.79 15.47
CA MET A 648 11.80 -7.29 14.20
C MET A 648 12.89 -6.89 13.20
N LEU A 649 14.14 -6.71 13.63
CA LEU A 649 15.27 -6.58 12.69
C LEU A 649 15.72 -7.92 12.06
N THR A 650 14.95 -8.99 12.23
CA THR A 650 15.20 -10.31 11.63
C THR A 650 14.16 -10.62 10.56
N THR A 651 14.21 -11.82 9.96
CA THR A 651 13.19 -12.28 9.01
C THR A 651 11.77 -12.29 9.58
N ASP A 652 11.63 -12.28 10.91
CA ASP A 652 10.32 -12.24 11.57
C ASP A 652 9.62 -10.86 11.46
N GLY A 653 10.35 -9.81 11.07
CA GLY A 653 9.83 -8.42 11.03
C GLY A 653 9.87 -7.77 9.66
N GLN A 654 9.88 -8.54 8.56
CA GLN A 654 9.95 -8.00 7.19
C GLN A 654 8.87 -6.96 6.89
N ASP A 655 7.66 -7.16 7.45
CA ASP A 655 6.52 -6.28 7.18
C ASP A 655 6.54 -4.95 7.96
N VAL A 656 7.37 -4.84 9.00
CA VAL A 656 7.47 -3.68 9.90
C VAL A 656 8.89 -3.12 10.00
N PHE A 657 9.77 -3.54 9.08
CA PHE A 657 11.20 -3.32 9.18
C PHE A 657 11.58 -1.83 9.08
N GLU A 658 10.87 -1.08 8.23
CA GLU A 658 11.06 0.36 8.03
C GLU A 658 10.75 1.15 9.31
N GLU A 659 9.57 0.93 9.90
CA GLU A 659 9.16 1.59 11.15
C GLU A 659 10.12 1.25 12.31
N VAL A 660 10.64 0.02 12.34
CA VAL A 660 11.63 -0.37 13.36
C VAL A 660 12.97 0.34 13.14
N LEU A 661 13.42 0.50 11.90
CA LEU A 661 14.64 1.24 11.59
C LEU A 661 14.52 2.72 11.94
N GLU A 662 13.36 3.32 11.70
CA GLU A 662 13.06 4.70 12.13
C GLU A 662 13.18 4.87 13.66
N ILE A 663 12.60 3.94 14.44
CA ILE A 663 12.76 3.91 15.89
C ILE A 663 14.24 3.77 16.27
N VAL A 664 15.01 2.90 15.61
CA VAL A 664 16.45 2.76 15.87
C VAL A 664 17.19 4.06 15.55
N SER A 665 16.83 4.75 14.47
CA SER A 665 17.39 6.05 14.09
C SER A 665 17.16 7.10 15.18
N TYR A 666 15.94 7.26 15.67
CA TYR A 666 15.66 8.19 16.77
C TYR A 666 16.38 7.83 18.07
N MET A 667 16.39 6.55 18.44
CA MET A 667 17.09 6.06 19.62
C MET A 667 18.60 6.28 19.53
N THR A 668 19.18 6.15 18.34
CA THR A 668 20.62 6.35 18.11
C THR A 668 21.00 7.82 17.92
N PHE A 669 20.09 8.69 17.45
CA PHE A 669 20.34 10.11 17.20
C PHE A 669 20.05 11.03 18.40
N PHE A 670 18.94 10.85 19.10
CA PHE A 670 18.54 11.76 20.20
C PHE A 670 19.03 11.32 21.59
N SER A 671 19.36 10.03 21.78
CA SER A 671 19.91 9.56 23.06
C SER A 671 21.24 10.26 23.39
N PRO A 672 21.54 10.61 24.66
CA PRO A 672 22.82 11.23 25.03
C PRO A 672 24.04 10.38 24.70
N THR A 673 23.89 9.06 24.80
CA THR A 673 24.94 8.08 24.53
C THR A 673 24.32 6.79 24.02
N ILE A 674 24.91 6.21 22.98
CA ILE A 674 24.50 4.90 22.47
C ILE A 674 24.94 3.80 23.46
N SER A 675 23.97 3.04 23.98
CA SER A 675 24.22 1.97 24.96
C SER A 675 24.84 0.73 24.30
N LEU A 676 25.47 -0.14 25.10
CA LEU A 676 25.97 -1.43 24.62
C LEU A 676 24.84 -2.37 24.15
N ASP A 677 23.65 -2.20 24.72
CA ASP A 677 22.47 -2.96 24.33
C ASP A 677 21.99 -2.55 22.93
N MET A 678 22.03 -1.26 22.59
CA MET A 678 21.75 -0.78 21.23
C MET A 678 22.77 -1.33 20.22
N TRP A 679 24.06 -1.36 20.57
CA TRP A 679 25.10 -1.98 19.73
C TRP A 679 24.88 -3.47 19.40
N SER A 680 24.00 -4.17 20.13
CA SER A 680 23.59 -5.53 19.79
C SER A 680 22.70 -5.63 18.53
N LEU A 681 22.14 -4.51 18.06
CA LEU A 681 21.30 -4.45 16.86
C LEU A 681 22.13 -4.37 15.57
N TRP A 682 23.38 -3.88 15.65
CA TRP A 682 24.26 -3.76 14.48
C TRP A 682 24.44 -5.07 13.70
N PRO A 683 24.74 -6.22 14.34
CA PRO A 683 24.87 -7.48 13.62
C PRO A 683 23.58 -7.90 12.90
N LEU A 684 22.41 -7.60 13.49
CA LEU A 684 21.11 -7.94 12.89
C LEU A 684 20.88 -7.12 11.61
N MET A 685 21.12 -5.80 11.66
CA MET A 685 21.02 -4.95 10.46
C MET A 685 22.01 -5.39 9.36
N MET A 686 23.23 -5.77 9.74
CA MET A 686 24.23 -6.28 8.79
C MET A 686 23.84 -7.64 8.19
N GLU A 687 23.22 -8.52 8.97
CA GLU A 687 22.74 -9.81 8.49
C GLU A 687 21.54 -9.64 7.56
N ALA A 688 20.55 -8.82 7.95
CA ALA A 688 19.38 -8.50 7.14
C ALA A 688 19.80 -7.91 5.78
N LEU A 689 20.70 -6.93 5.77
CA LEU A 689 21.20 -6.28 4.56
C LEU A 689 21.94 -7.26 3.61
N ASN A 690 22.56 -8.31 4.13
CA ASN A 690 23.26 -9.30 3.32
C ASN A 690 22.35 -10.42 2.78
N ASP A 691 21.19 -10.64 3.38
CA ASP A 691 20.32 -11.79 3.09
C ASP A 691 19.06 -11.40 2.29
N TRP A 692 18.30 -10.41 2.77
CA TRP A 692 16.98 -10.08 2.21
C TRP A 692 16.60 -8.59 2.19
N ALA A 693 17.27 -7.74 2.98
CA ALA A 693 16.85 -6.35 3.22
C ALA A 693 17.61 -5.30 2.41
N ILE A 694 18.03 -5.62 1.17
CA ILE A 694 18.77 -4.68 0.32
C ILE A 694 17.93 -3.45 -0.06
N ASP A 695 16.63 -3.64 -0.27
CA ASP A 695 15.70 -2.57 -0.62
C ASP A 695 15.54 -1.54 0.51
N PHE A 696 15.88 -1.90 1.76
CA PHE A 696 15.81 -1.05 2.94
C PHE A 696 17.15 -0.38 3.28
N PHE A 697 18.15 -0.44 2.39
CA PHE A 697 19.49 0.03 2.70
C PHE A 697 19.54 1.54 2.99
N GLU A 698 18.65 2.34 2.39
CA GLU A 698 18.50 3.76 2.74
C GLU A 698 18.04 3.96 4.19
N ASN A 699 17.07 3.19 4.67
CA ASN A 699 16.62 3.27 6.06
C ASN A 699 17.69 2.73 7.03
N ILE A 700 18.50 1.74 6.62
CA ILE A 700 19.62 1.19 7.41
C ILE A 700 20.80 2.16 7.47
N LEU A 701 20.98 3.04 6.47
CA LEU A 701 22.08 4.01 6.43
C LEU A 701 22.09 4.91 7.67
N VAL A 702 20.92 5.46 8.02
CA VAL A 702 20.75 6.44 9.10
C VAL A 702 21.24 5.90 10.46
N PRO A 703 20.75 4.75 10.97
CA PRO A 703 21.23 4.23 12.25
C PRO A 703 22.69 3.82 12.21
N LEU A 704 23.18 3.27 11.08
CA LEU A 704 24.59 2.92 10.92
C LEU A 704 25.51 4.15 10.94
N ASP A 705 25.11 5.26 10.33
CA ASP A 705 25.82 6.53 10.48
C ASP A 705 25.86 6.95 11.95
N ASN A 706 24.72 6.99 12.64
CA ASN A 706 24.65 7.40 14.04
C ASN A 706 25.60 6.59 14.95
N TYR A 707 25.73 5.28 14.72
CA TYR A 707 26.70 4.44 15.43
C TYR A 707 28.16 4.88 15.19
N ILE A 708 28.51 5.26 13.96
CA ILE A 708 29.87 5.67 13.57
C ILE A 708 30.16 7.11 14.00
N SER A 709 29.25 8.05 13.73
CA SER A 709 29.42 9.49 13.97
C SER A 709 29.33 9.84 15.46
N ARG A 710 28.36 9.28 16.20
CA ARG A 710 28.14 9.61 17.63
C ARG A 710 28.90 8.70 18.59
N SER A 711 29.27 7.49 18.18
CA SER A 711 29.98 6.50 19.01
C SER A 711 31.27 5.99 18.36
N THR A 712 31.99 6.89 17.66
CA THR A 712 33.24 6.59 16.93
C THR A 712 34.28 5.86 17.78
N ALA A 713 34.43 6.24 19.05
CA ALA A 713 35.39 5.58 19.95
C ALA A 713 35.05 4.09 20.16
N HIS A 714 33.77 3.73 20.28
CA HIS A 714 33.35 2.34 20.44
C HIS A 714 33.53 1.56 19.13
N PHE A 715 33.09 2.14 18.01
CA PHE A 715 33.29 1.59 16.66
C PHE A 715 34.77 1.24 16.38
N LEU A 716 35.70 2.11 16.81
CA LEU A 716 37.14 1.92 16.59
C LEU A 716 37.80 0.93 17.55
N THR A 717 37.31 0.79 18.79
CA THR A 717 38.03 0.09 19.86
C THR A 717 37.43 -1.26 20.27
N CYS A 718 36.17 -1.54 19.91
CA CYS A 718 35.52 -2.81 20.23
C CYS A 718 36.23 -3.99 19.55
N LYS A 719 36.48 -5.06 20.31
CA LYS A 719 37.16 -6.28 19.83
C LYS A 719 36.30 -7.54 19.91
N ASP A 720 35.19 -7.50 20.64
CA ASP A 720 34.28 -8.64 20.77
C ASP A 720 33.54 -8.86 19.44
N HIS A 721 33.08 -7.77 18.83
CA HIS A 721 32.62 -7.72 17.45
C HIS A 721 33.43 -6.66 16.70
N ASP A 722 34.13 -7.07 15.65
CA ASP A 722 34.89 -6.15 14.80
C ASP A 722 33.92 -5.44 13.84
N TYR A 723 33.35 -4.32 14.30
CA TYR A 723 32.37 -3.53 13.53
C TYR A 723 32.96 -2.98 12.23
N GLN A 724 34.26 -2.63 12.22
CA GLN A 724 34.95 -2.19 11.01
C GLN A 724 35.02 -3.31 9.98
N GLN A 725 35.41 -4.51 10.39
CA GLN A 725 35.45 -5.68 9.52
C GLN A 725 34.05 -6.11 9.07
N SER A 726 33.04 -6.00 9.94
CA SER A 726 31.65 -6.28 9.62
C SER A 726 31.14 -5.34 8.51
N LEU A 727 31.35 -4.03 8.67
CA LEU A 727 30.98 -3.03 7.66
C LEU A 727 31.68 -3.30 6.33
N TRP A 728 32.99 -3.55 6.38
CA TRP A 728 33.75 -3.90 5.18
C TRP A 728 33.19 -5.13 4.46
N ASN A 729 32.88 -6.21 5.19
CA ASN A 729 32.38 -7.43 4.58
C ASN A 729 31.08 -7.17 3.80
N THR A 730 30.11 -6.50 4.42
CA THR A 730 28.83 -6.15 3.80
C THR A 730 29.01 -5.22 2.60
N LEU A 731 29.70 -4.08 2.78
CA LEU A 731 29.91 -3.12 1.69
C LEU A 731 30.72 -3.71 0.54
N SER A 732 31.71 -4.56 0.82
CA SER A 732 32.49 -5.24 -0.21
C SER A 732 31.65 -6.24 -1.01
N SER A 733 30.71 -6.94 -0.37
CA SER A 733 29.77 -7.84 -1.03
C SER A 733 28.87 -7.08 -2.00
N ILE A 734 28.22 -6.02 -1.51
CA ILE A 734 27.26 -5.21 -2.28
C ILE A 734 27.96 -4.49 -3.44
N MET A 735 29.07 -3.79 -3.19
CA MET A 735 29.76 -2.98 -4.20
C MET A 735 30.43 -3.84 -5.30
N LEU A 736 30.83 -5.08 -4.99
CA LEU A 736 31.46 -5.98 -5.96
C LEU A 736 30.46 -6.85 -6.73
N ASP A 737 29.22 -6.96 -6.26
CA ASP A 737 28.17 -7.66 -7.00
C ASP A 737 27.94 -6.97 -8.36
N LYS A 738 27.74 -7.79 -9.39
CA LYS A 738 27.50 -7.36 -10.78
C LYS A 738 26.03 -7.33 -11.14
N ASN A 739 25.20 -7.99 -10.34
CA ASN A 739 23.76 -8.07 -10.58
C ASN A 739 22.99 -6.98 -9.83
N MET A 740 23.62 -6.33 -8.84
CA MET A 740 23.03 -5.22 -8.08
C MET A 740 22.90 -3.95 -8.95
N GLU A 741 21.71 -3.35 -8.91
CA GLU A 741 21.40 -2.13 -9.64
C GLU A 741 22.12 -0.91 -9.05
N ASP A 742 22.12 0.22 -9.77
CA ASP A 742 22.81 1.41 -9.28
C ASP A 742 22.08 2.07 -8.09
N SER A 743 20.75 2.00 -8.04
CA SER A 743 19.91 2.57 -6.95
C SER A 743 20.18 1.89 -5.61
N ASP A 744 20.17 0.56 -5.58
CA ASP A 744 20.30 -0.23 -4.34
C ASP A 744 21.67 -0.07 -3.66
N ILE A 745 22.63 0.55 -4.36
CA ILE A 745 24.01 0.70 -3.90
C ILE A 745 24.30 2.12 -3.41
N GLU A 746 23.46 3.10 -3.72
CA GLU A 746 23.68 4.51 -3.36
C GLU A 746 23.99 4.75 -1.86
N PRO A 747 23.45 3.97 -0.90
CA PRO A 747 23.82 4.10 0.52
C PRO A 747 25.25 3.64 0.85
N ALA A 748 25.83 2.71 0.08
CA ALA A 748 27.15 2.16 0.38
C ALA A 748 28.27 3.22 0.31
N PRO A 749 28.39 4.05 -0.75
CA PRO A 749 29.31 5.18 -0.77
C PRO A 749 29.13 6.14 0.41
N LYS A 750 27.88 6.49 0.76
CA LYS A 750 27.57 7.40 1.89
C LYS A 750 28.14 6.86 3.22
N LEU A 751 28.00 5.56 3.50
CA LEU A 751 28.63 4.95 4.68
C LEU A 751 30.16 4.98 4.68
N ILE A 752 30.79 4.88 3.51
CA ILE A 752 32.25 4.98 3.40
C ILE A 752 32.69 6.42 3.70
N GLU A 753 31.95 7.42 3.21
CA GLU A 753 32.17 8.84 3.50
C GLU A 753 32.10 9.11 5.00
N VAL A 754 31.05 8.63 5.67
CA VAL A 754 30.88 8.69 7.13
C VAL A 754 32.11 8.17 7.88
N VAL A 755 32.66 7.02 7.47
CA VAL A 755 33.87 6.46 8.09
C VAL A 755 35.06 7.40 7.91
N PHE A 756 35.31 7.93 6.71
CA PHE A 756 36.45 8.82 6.47
C PHE A 756 36.30 10.19 7.12
N GLN A 757 35.09 10.74 7.20
CA GLN A 757 34.82 12.03 7.82
C GLN A 757 34.97 11.97 9.34
N ASN A 758 34.48 10.90 9.98
CA ASN A 758 34.50 10.76 11.45
C ASN A 758 35.77 10.11 12.02
N CYS A 759 36.39 9.16 11.31
CA CYS A 759 37.51 8.38 11.83
C CYS A 759 38.90 8.91 11.44
N LYS A 760 39.04 10.23 11.20
CA LYS A 760 40.25 10.85 10.63
C LYS A 760 41.55 10.43 11.34
N GLY A 761 42.48 9.86 10.57
CA GLY A 761 43.80 9.40 11.04
C GLY A 761 43.81 8.08 11.83
N GLN A 762 42.66 7.39 11.97
CA GLN A 762 42.53 6.18 12.78
C GLN A 762 42.23 4.92 11.94
N VAL A 763 41.92 5.06 10.65
CA VAL A 763 41.48 3.98 9.75
C VAL A 763 42.35 3.86 8.48
N ASP A 764 43.65 4.20 8.56
CA ASP A 764 44.59 4.19 7.42
C ASP A 764 44.63 2.86 6.66
N HIS A 765 44.43 1.75 7.37
CA HIS A 765 44.42 0.40 6.80
C HIS A 765 43.20 0.12 5.89
N TRP A 766 42.10 0.87 6.06
CA TRP A 766 40.89 0.76 5.25
C TRP A 766 40.89 1.66 4.00
N VAL A 767 41.81 2.61 3.90
CA VAL A 767 41.89 3.55 2.75
C VAL A 767 42.07 2.79 1.43
N GLU A 768 43.01 1.85 1.34
CA GLU A 768 43.20 1.08 0.11
C GLU A 768 42.03 0.14 -0.23
N PRO A 769 41.50 -0.68 0.71
CA PRO A 769 40.33 -1.51 0.47
C PRO A 769 39.12 -0.74 -0.07
N TYR A 770 38.72 0.35 0.58
CA TYR A 770 37.56 1.14 0.15
C TYR A 770 37.79 1.79 -1.22
N LEU A 771 38.96 2.39 -1.46
CA LEU A 771 39.28 2.96 -2.77
C LEU A 771 39.21 1.92 -3.90
N ARG A 772 39.62 0.66 -3.64
CA ARG A 772 39.56 -0.39 -4.67
C ARG A 772 38.12 -0.71 -5.08
N ILE A 773 37.22 -0.92 -4.12
CA ILE A 773 35.82 -1.28 -4.44
C ILE A 773 35.07 -0.08 -5.04
N THR A 774 35.33 1.15 -4.55
CA THR A 774 34.77 2.38 -5.10
C THR A 774 35.17 2.57 -6.57
N ILE A 775 36.45 2.37 -6.91
CA ILE A 775 36.92 2.54 -8.30
C ILE A 775 36.39 1.43 -9.22
N ASP A 776 36.26 0.21 -8.70
CA ASP A 776 35.68 -0.88 -9.47
C ASP A 776 34.19 -0.65 -9.79
N ARG A 777 33.41 -0.17 -8.82
CA ARG A 777 32.00 0.21 -9.06
C ARG A 777 31.90 1.45 -9.95
N LEU A 778 32.77 2.45 -9.79
CA LEU A 778 32.77 3.69 -10.58
C LEU A 778 32.92 3.43 -12.09
N ARG A 779 33.66 2.38 -12.46
CA ARG A 779 33.83 1.96 -13.86
C ARG A 779 32.59 1.30 -14.46
N ARG A 780 31.71 0.75 -13.62
CA ARG A 780 30.49 0.01 -14.01
C ARG A 780 29.22 0.84 -13.89
N ALA A 781 29.20 1.82 -12.99
CA ALA A 781 28.07 2.69 -12.76
C ALA A 781 27.59 3.35 -14.06
N GLU A 782 26.27 3.37 -14.25
CA GLU A 782 25.60 4.01 -15.38
C GLU A 782 25.00 5.35 -14.92
N LYS A 783 24.31 5.36 -13.77
CA LYS A 783 23.63 6.53 -13.19
C LYS A 783 24.63 7.64 -12.84
N PRO A 784 24.40 8.91 -13.26
CA PRO A 784 25.27 10.03 -12.92
C PRO A 784 25.36 10.32 -11.42
N TYR A 785 24.29 10.07 -10.67
CA TYR A 785 24.23 10.34 -9.23
C TYR A 785 25.16 9.41 -8.45
N LEU A 786 25.08 8.08 -8.65
CA LEU A 786 26.03 7.13 -8.07
C LEU A 786 27.49 7.46 -8.43
N LYS A 787 27.77 7.91 -9.66
CA LYS A 787 29.13 8.38 -10.02
C LYS A 787 29.57 9.58 -9.19
N CYS A 788 28.67 10.50 -8.85
CA CYS A 788 28.99 11.62 -7.98
C CYS A 788 29.37 11.11 -6.58
N LEU A 789 28.55 10.25 -5.97
CA LEU A 789 28.81 9.65 -4.65
C LEU A 789 30.16 8.88 -4.63
N LEU A 790 30.43 8.06 -5.65
CA LEU A 790 31.70 7.33 -5.72
C LEU A 790 32.93 8.24 -5.87
N ILE A 791 32.77 9.42 -6.49
CA ILE A 791 33.82 10.44 -6.53
C ILE A 791 33.94 11.17 -5.19
N GLN A 792 32.83 11.38 -4.47
CA GLN A 792 32.83 11.97 -3.12
C GLN A 792 33.62 11.10 -2.14
N VAL A 793 33.46 9.78 -2.17
CA VAL A 793 34.33 8.84 -1.41
C VAL A 793 35.83 9.09 -1.68
N ILE A 794 36.22 9.36 -2.93
CA ILE A 794 37.62 9.64 -3.28
C ILE A 794 38.05 11.02 -2.77
N ALA A 795 37.16 12.01 -2.84
CA ALA A 795 37.39 13.34 -2.29
C ALA A 795 37.57 13.30 -0.77
N ASP A 796 36.73 12.55 -0.05
CA ASP A 796 36.85 12.33 1.40
C ASP A 796 38.11 11.56 1.76
N ALA A 797 38.49 10.54 0.99
CA ALA A 797 39.77 9.86 1.20
C ALA A 797 40.97 10.82 1.02
N LEU A 798 40.89 11.80 0.11
CA LEU A 798 41.90 12.85 -0.05
C LEU A 798 41.90 13.84 1.11
N TYR A 799 40.73 14.23 1.62
CA TYR A 799 40.61 15.10 2.78
C TYR A 799 41.07 14.40 4.08
N TYR A 800 40.81 13.10 4.20
CA TYR A 800 41.26 12.21 5.26
C TYR A 800 42.78 12.17 5.32
N ASN A 801 43.43 11.77 4.21
CA ASN A 801 44.89 11.71 4.10
C ASN A 801 45.36 11.76 2.62
N ALA A 802 45.59 12.98 2.12
CA ALA A 802 45.96 13.21 0.71
C ALA A 802 47.22 12.44 0.26
N SER A 803 48.25 12.33 1.10
CA SER A 803 49.48 11.63 0.74
C SER A 803 49.27 10.13 0.58
N LEU A 804 48.56 9.50 1.53
CA LEU A 804 48.27 8.06 1.49
C LEU A 804 47.34 7.71 0.33
N THR A 805 46.29 8.51 0.14
CA THR A 805 45.29 8.30 -0.92
C THR A 805 45.91 8.46 -2.30
N LEU A 806 46.68 9.53 -2.54
CA LEU A 806 47.34 9.73 -3.83
C LEU A 806 48.37 8.62 -4.12
N ALA A 807 49.17 8.22 -3.14
CA ALA A 807 50.11 7.11 -3.29
C ALA A 807 49.41 5.79 -3.62
N THR A 808 48.22 5.55 -3.04
CA THR A 808 47.40 4.37 -3.32
C THR A 808 46.83 4.41 -4.74
N LEU A 809 46.25 5.54 -5.17
CA LEU A 809 45.75 5.70 -6.54
C LEU A 809 46.86 5.54 -7.59
N GLN A 810 48.07 6.02 -7.30
CA GLN A 810 49.26 5.84 -8.16
C GLN A 810 49.69 4.37 -8.22
N ARG A 811 49.73 3.68 -7.07
CA ARG A 811 50.09 2.25 -7.00
C ARG A 811 49.08 1.36 -7.73
N LEU A 812 47.80 1.71 -7.70
CA LEU A 812 46.75 1.02 -8.45
C LEU A 812 46.78 1.35 -9.96
N GLY A 813 47.54 2.38 -10.38
CA GLY A 813 47.64 2.79 -11.78
C GLY A 813 46.41 3.53 -12.31
N VAL A 814 45.54 4.05 -11.42
CA VAL A 814 44.22 4.61 -11.77
C VAL A 814 44.11 6.12 -11.53
N ALA A 815 45.13 6.75 -10.94
CA ALA A 815 45.10 8.18 -10.61
C ALA A 815 44.71 9.06 -11.81
N THR A 816 45.36 8.89 -12.96
CA THR A 816 45.08 9.70 -14.17
C THR A 816 43.67 9.50 -14.69
N GLU A 817 43.15 8.27 -14.65
CA GLU A 817 41.78 7.92 -15.08
C GLU A 817 40.74 8.63 -14.20
N VAL A 818 40.85 8.45 -12.89
CA VAL A 818 39.94 9.01 -11.88
C VAL A 818 39.92 10.53 -11.95
N PHE A 819 41.08 11.20 -11.94
CA PHE A 819 41.11 12.66 -11.98
C PHE A 819 40.59 13.22 -13.31
N ASN A 820 40.85 12.55 -14.43
CA ASN A 820 40.28 12.99 -15.71
C ASN A 820 38.76 12.90 -15.73
N LEU A 821 38.20 11.79 -15.22
CA LEU A 821 36.76 11.61 -15.08
C LEU A 821 36.16 12.67 -14.14
N TRP A 822 36.75 12.87 -12.97
CA TRP A 822 36.29 13.85 -11.99
C TRP A 822 36.28 15.27 -12.57
N PHE A 823 37.38 15.70 -13.22
CA PHE A 823 37.43 17.02 -13.85
C PHE A 823 36.45 17.15 -15.03
N GLN A 824 36.18 16.08 -15.77
CA GLN A 824 35.15 16.08 -16.81
C GLN A 824 33.76 16.28 -16.20
N MET A 825 33.44 15.55 -15.13
CA MET A 825 32.17 15.68 -14.42
C MET A 825 31.97 17.08 -13.84
N LEU A 826 33.01 17.69 -13.26
CA LEU A 826 32.99 19.06 -12.77
C LEU A 826 32.76 20.11 -13.89
N GLN A 827 33.12 19.81 -15.13
CA GLN A 827 32.96 20.71 -16.28
C GLN A 827 31.66 20.50 -17.06
N GLN A 828 30.90 19.45 -16.77
CA GLN A 828 29.65 19.16 -17.46
C GLN A 828 28.53 20.11 -16.98
N VAL A 829 27.91 20.79 -17.95
CA VAL A 829 26.83 21.75 -17.73
C VAL A 829 25.66 21.38 -18.65
N LYS A 830 24.44 21.38 -18.11
CA LYS A 830 23.20 21.18 -18.88
C LYS A 830 22.95 22.37 -19.82
N ARG A 831 22.01 22.23 -20.76
CA ARG A 831 21.61 23.32 -21.69
C ARG A 831 21.08 24.57 -20.96
N SER A 832 20.57 24.41 -19.74
CA SER A 832 20.11 25.48 -18.86
C SER A 832 21.24 26.30 -18.24
N GLY A 833 22.50 25.90 -18.37
CA GLY A 833 23.64 26.55 -17.71
C GLY A 833 23.90 26.04 -16.28
N VAL A 834 23.07 25.13 -15.77
CA VAL A 834 23.25 24.48 -14.46
C VAL A 834 24.22 23.29 -14.57
N ARG A 835 25.06 23.09 -13.56
CA ARG A 835 25.99 21.94 -13.48
C ARG A 835 25.21 20.62 -13.55
N ALA A 836 25.71 19.66 -14.32
CA ALA A 836 25.06 18.36 -14.48
C ALA A 836 25.32 17.42 -13.28
N ASN A 837 26.45 17.58 -12.60
CA ASN A 837 26.94 16.74 -11.52
C ASN A 837 27.25 17.59 -10.27
N PHE A 838 27.27 16.96 -9.09
CA PHE A 838 27.53 17.60 -7.79
C PHE A 838 26.58 18.79 -7.57
N LYS A 839 25.27 18.50 -7.53
CA LYS A 839 24.22 19.51 -7.43
C LYS A 839 24.06 20.02 -5.99
N ARG A 840 24.13 19.11 -5.01
CA ARG A 840 23.90 19.39 -3.59
C ARG A 840 25.02 20.27 -3.02
N GLU A 841 24.72 21.01 -1.96
CA GLU A 841 25.71 21.87 -1.28
C GLU A 841 26.85 21.01 -0.71
N HIS A 842 26.48 19.93 -0.02
CA HIS A 842 27.41 18.97 0.58
C HIS A 842 28.40 18.40 -0.45
N ASP A 843 27.91 17.93 -1.62
CA ASP A 843 28.74 17.38 -2.70
C ASP A 843 29.89 18.32 -3.10
N LYS A 844 29.56 19.61 -3.25
CA LYS A 844 30.53 20.64 -3.66
C LYS A 844 31.52 20.93 -2.55
N LYS A 845 31.07 20.93 -1.30
CA LYS A 845 31.92 21.12 -0.11
C LYS A 845 32.94 19.99 0.02
N VAL A 846 32.49 18.73 -0.02
CA VAL A 846 33.36 17.54 0.03
C VAL A 846 34.40 17.57 -1.10
N CYS A 847 33.97 17.84 -2.33
CA CYS A 847 34.87 17.96 -3.48
C CYS A 847 35.89 19.11 -3.33
N CYS A 848 35.47 20.28 -2.81
CA CYS A 848 36.37 21.41 -2.54
C CYS A 848 37.47 21.03 -1.54
N LEU A 849 37.10 20.37 -0.44
CA LEU A 849 38.03 19.99 0.63
C LEU A 849 39.01 18.90 0.18
N GLY A 850 38.53 17.90 -0.58
CA GLY A 850 39.38 16.86 -1.19
C GLY A 850 40.40 17.44 -2.17
N LEU A 851 39.97 18.31 -3.10
CA LEU A 851 40.87 18.95 -4.07
C LEU A 851 41.85 19.93 -3.40
N THR A 852 41.39 20.68 -2.41
CA THR A 852 42.26 21.59 -1.65
C THR A 852 43.37 20.83 -0.94
N SER A 853 43.08 19.66 -0.38
CA SER A 853 44.06 18.83 0.33
C SER A 853 45.23 18.38 -0.56
N LEU A 854 45.02 18.27 -1.88
CA LEU A 854 46.10 17.99 -2.85
C LEU A 854 47.08 19.14 -3.03
N ILE A 855 46.65 20.39 -2.81
CA ILE A 855 47.49 21.59 -3.00
C ILE A 855 48.64 21.62 -1.98
N GLY A 856 48.40 21.09 -0.78
CA GLY A 856 49.40 20.99 0.29
C GLY A 856 50.50 19.95 0.06
N LEU A 857 50.37 19.08 -0.95
CA LEU A 857 51.31 17.97 -1.18
C LEU A 857 52.68 18.44 -1.73
N PRO A 858 53.79 17.77 -1.40
CA PRO A 858 55.12 18.07 -1.95
C PRO A 858 55.22 17.94 -3.48
N ALA A 859 56.20 18.62 -4.09
CA ALA A 859 56.40 18.63 -5.54
C ALA A 859 56.71 17.25 -6.14
N GLU A 860 57.28 16.35 -5.35
CA GLU A 860 57.59 14.98 -5.74
C GLU A 860 56.33 14.13 -5.97
N GLN A 861 55.25 14.44 -5.24
CA GLN A 861 54.00 13.68 -5.29
C GLN A 861 53.02 14.26 -6.32
N LEU A 862 53.05 15.58 -6.54
CA LEU A 862 52.16 16.27 -7.48
C LEU A 862 52.92 17.24 -8.41
N PRO A 863 53.10 16.90 -9.70
CA PRO A 863 53.75 17.76 -10.68
C PRO A 863 53.04 19.12 -10.86
N VAL A 864 53.78 20.14 -11.30
CA VAL A 864 53.28 21.52 -11.45
C VAL A 864 52.07 21.61 -12.39
N GLU A 865 52.07 20.85 -13.48
CA GLU A 865 50.97 20.82 -14.46
C GLU A 865 49.67 20.27 -13.84
N ALA A 866 49.77 19.22 -13.02
CA ALA A 866 48.63 18.64 -12.31
C ALA A 866 48.12 19.60 -11.22
N LEU A 867 49.03 20.23 -10.48
CA LEU A 867 48.70 21.22 -9.47
C LEU A 867 47.93 22.42 -10.04
N GLN A 868 48.32 22.90 -11.23
CA GLN A 868 47.61 23.97 -11.93
C GLN A 868 46.15 23.59 -12.21
N ARG A 869 45.93 22.36 -12.71
CA ARG A 869 44.58 21.87 -13.02
C ARG A 869 43.73 21.70 -11.76
N VAL A 870 44.32 21.21 -10.67
CA VAL A 870 43.66 21.09 -9.36
C VAL A 870 43.23 22.45 -8.83
N ILE A 871 44.13 23.45 -8.82
CA ILE A 871 43.78 24.79 -8.29
C ILE A 871 42.69 25.44 -9.14
N LYS A 872 42.77 25.34 -10.47
CA LYS A 872 41.72 25.88 -11.34
C LYS A 872 40.35 25.25 -11.05
N ALA A 873 40.27 23.92 -11.00
CA ALA A 873 39.03 23.22 -10.70
C ALA A 873 38.48 23.57 -9.30
N THR A 874 39.36 23.69 -8.30
CA THR A 874 38.98 24.06 -6.93
C THR A 874 38.40 25.47 -6.88
N LEU A 875 39.00 26.45 -7.57
CA LEU A 875 38.50 27.82 -7.64
C LEU A 875 37.12 27.90 -8.33
N GLU A 876 36.95 27.20 -9.45
CA GLU A 876 35.67 27.14 -10.17
C GLU A 876 34.56 26.51 -9.31
N LEU A 877 34.90 25.51 -8.50
CA LEU A 877 33.96 24.83 -7.62
C LEU A 877 33.61 25.68 -6.38
N LEU A 878 34.59 26.34 -5.75
CA LEU A 878 34.37 27.25 -4.63
C LEU A 878 33.45 28.42 -5.00
N ILE A 879 33.56 28.93 -6.22
CA ILE A 879 32.67 29.99 -6.72
C ILE A 879 31.26 29.44 -6.95
N ALA A 880 31.12 28.24 -7.52
CA ALA A 880 29.81 27.60 -7.66
C ALA A 880 29.16 27.26 -6.31
N TYR A 881 29.96 26.92 -5.30
CA TYR A 881 29.52 26.74 -3.92
C TYR A 881 29.05 28.08 -3.32
N ARG A 882 29.82 29.15 -3.48
CA ARG A 882 29.43 30.51 -3.05
C ARG A 882 28.08 30.93 -3.64
N ASP A 883 27.94 30.80 -4.95
CA ASP A 883 26.75 31.29 -5.66
C ASP A 883 25.48 30.52 -5.22
N GLN A 884 25.61 29.23 -4.86
CA GLN A 884 24.51 28.44 -4.31
C GLN A 884 24.15 28.87 -2.88
N VAL A 885 25.13 29.03 -1.99
CA VAL A 885 24.90 29.47 -0.60
C VAL A 885 24.29 30.88 -0.56
N GLU A 886 24.68 31.76 -1.47
CA GLU A 886 24.11 33.11 -1.57
C GLU A 886 22.69 33.13 -2.14
N ALA A 887 22.35 32.20 -3.04
CA ALA A 887 20.98 32.05 -3.54
C ALA A 887 20.04 31.54 -2.42
N LYS A 888 20.44 30.47 -1.70
CA LYS A 888 19.65 29.92 -0.59
C LYS A 888 19.33 30.96 0.48
N LYS A 889 20.32 31.80 0.86
CA LYS A 889 20.11 32.92 1.80
C LYS A 889 19.20 34.04 1.29
N GLN A 890 19.07 34.22 -0.03
CA GLN A 890 18.16 35.20 -0.61
C GLN A 890 16.73 34.68 -0.66
N ASP A 891 16.57 33.39 -0.92
CA ASP A 891 15.27 32.72 -0.93
C ASP A 891 14.72 32.59 0.50
N GLU A 892 15.54 32.15 1.47
CA GLU A 892 15.18 32.13 2.91
C GLU A 892 14.79 33.53 3.45
N ALA A 893 15.45 34.59 2.96
CA ALA A 893 15.12 35.96 3.34
C ALA A 893 13.88 36.53 2.63
N ALA A 894 13.42 35.90 1.55
CA ALA A 894 12.19 36.26 0.85
C ALA A 894 10.97 35.52 1.41
N ASP A 895 11.16 34.29 1.90
CA ASP A 895 10.10 33.50 2.57
C ASP A 895 9.76 34.05 3.96
N ASP A 896 10.72 34.61 4.70
CA ASP A 896 10.46 35.33 5.97
C ASP A 896 9.57 36.60 5.79
N ASP A 897 9.41 37.09 4.56
CA ASP A 897 8.58 38.28 4.21
C ASP A 897 7.23 37.89 3.53
N MET A 898 6.94 36.61 3.31
CA MET A 898 5.71 36.11 2.65
C MET A 898 4.95 35.10 3.52
N ASP A 899 4.54 35.55 4.71
CA ASP A 899 3.57 34.85 5.54
C ASP A 899 2.16 35.06 4.95
N GLY A 900 1.80 34.25 3.95
CA GLY A 900 0.57 34.45 3.20
C GLY A 900 0.23 33.37 2.19
N PHE A 901 -0.21 32.21 2.70
CA PHE A 901 -1.28 31.37 2.13
C PHE A 901 -1.43 31.42 0.59
N ASP A 902 -0.67 30.60 -0.13
CA ASP A 902 -1.08 30.15 -1.46
C ASP A 902 -1.21 28.63 -1.41
N ALA A 903 -2.46 28.20 -1.44
CA ALA A 903 -2.86 26.83 -1.68
C ALA A 903 -2.77 26.60 -3.19
N ASP A 904 -1.75 25.88 -3.63
CA ASP A 904 -1.71 25.37 -4.99
C ASP A 904 -2.64 24.14 -5.08
N GLU A 905 -3.75 24.36 -5.80
CA GLU A 905 -4.61 23.32 -6.36
C GLU A 905 -3.80 22.58 -7.43
N ASP A 906 -3.14 21.49 -7.05
CA ASP A 906 -2.69 20.50 -8.03
C ASP A 906 -3.84 19.53 -8.34
N ASP A 907 -4.18 19.48 -9.63
CA ASP A 907 -5.18 18.61 -10.23
C ASP A 907 -4.75 17.13 -10.06
N GLU A 908 -5.22 16.49 -9.00
CA GLU A 908 -5.23 15.03 -8.88
C GLU A 908 -6.16 14.43 -9.96
N GLU A 909 -5.59 13.97 -11.07
CA GLU A 909 -6.28 13.02 -11.95
C GLU A 909 -6.28 11.64 -11.27
N GLU A 910 -7.30 11.40 -10.44
CA GLU A 910 -7.70 10.07 -9.94
C GLU A 910 -7.91 9.10 -11.12
N ASP A 911 -6.92 8.26 -11.45
CA ASP A 911 -7.11 7.09 -12.32
C ASP A 911 -7.39 5.83 -11.46
N GLU A 912 -8.41 5.93 -10.61
CA GLU A 912 -8.84 4.89 -9.66
C GLU A 912 -9.85 3.89 -10.27
N SER A 913 -9.80 3.62 -11.58
CA SER A 913 -10.91 2.95 -12.27
C SER A 913 -10.76 1.43 -12.53
N ASP A 914 -9.70 0.73 -12.12
CA ASP A 914 -9.55 -0.68 -12.54
C ASP A 914 -9.11 -1.71 -11.48
N LYS A 915 -9.24 -1.42 -10.17
CA LYS A 915 -8.96 -2.43 -9.12
C LYS A 915 -10.17 -3.03 -8.39
N GLU A 916 -11.38 -2.56 -8.66
CA GLU A 916 -12.57 -3.21 -8.14
C GLU A 916 -13.19 -4.21 -9.12
N MET A 917 -13.69 -5.31 -8.55
CA MET A 917 -14.60 -6.30 -9.14
C MET A 917 -13.98 -7.57 -9.71
N GLY A 918 -13.54 -8.45 -8.82
CA GLY A 918 -13.48 -9.88 -9.11
C GLY A 918 -12.86 -10.65 -7.96
N ASP A 919 -13.66 -11.20 -7.05
CA ASP A 919 -13.57 -12.60 -6.60
C ASP A 919 -14.58 -12.80 -5.46
N ASP A 920 -15.75 -13.33 -5.84
CA ASP A 920 -16.73 -13.93 -4.92
C ASP A 920 -16.69 -15.46 -5.15
N ASP A 921 -15.58 -16.11 -4.79
CA ASP A 921 -15.54 -17.57 -4.72
C ASP A 921 -15.48 -18.00 -3.25
N GLU A 922 -16.63 -18.48 -2.76
CA GLU A 922 -16.83 -19.20 -1.48
C GLU A 922 -16.15 -20.60 -1.49
N ASP A 923 -15.07 -20.82 -2.24
CA ASP A 923 -14.27 -22.05 -2.18
C ASP A 923 -12.88 -21.66 -1.67
N GLY A 924 -12.63 -21.96 -0.40
CA GLY A 924 -11.50 -21.45 0.39
C GLY A 924 -10.09 -21.82 -0.10
N ASP A 925 -9.16 -20.98 0.39
CA ASP A 925 -7.74 -21.24 0.70
C ASP A 925 -6.65 -20.74 -0.27
N GLU A 926 -6.93 -20.08 -1.41
CA GLU A 926 -5.81 -19.76 -2.35
C GLU A 926 -5.85 -18.39 -3.06
N VAL A 927 -6.76 -17.47 -2.72
CA VAL A 927 -6.90 -16.18 -3.45
C VAL A 927 -6.55 -14.95 -2.61
N ASP A 928 -6.51 -15.07 -1.28
CA ASP A 928 -6.28 -13.92 -0.41
C ASP A 928 -4.83 -13.42 -0.44
N SER A 929 -3.83 -14.31 -0.51
CA SER A 929 -2.41 -13.90 -0.44
C SER A 929 -1.94 -12.98 -1.60
N LEU A 930 -2.45 -13.18 -2.82
CA LEU A 930 -2.06 -12.39 -4.01
C LEU A 930 -2.82 -11.07 -4.13
N LYS A 931 -4.00 -10.98 -3.51
CA LYS A 931 -4.78 -9.74 -3.40
C LYS A 931 -4.24 -8.85 -2.27
N LEU A 932 -3.83 -9.47 -1.17
CA LEU A 932 -3.30 -8.79 0.02
C LEU A 932 -1.86 -8.29 -0.19
N GLN A 933 -0.98 -8.98 -0.92
CA GLN A 933 0.32 -8.39 -1.29
C GLN A 933 0.18 -7.16 -2.20
N LYS A 934 -0.86 -7.11 -3.04
CA LYS A 934 -1.15 -5.93 -3.88
C LYS A 934 -1.80 -4.80 -3.09
N LEU A 935 -2.69 -5.10 -2.15
CA LEU A 935 -3.32 -4.11 -1.29
C LEU A 935 -2.38 -3.61 -0.18
N ALA A 936 -1.46 -4.43 0.33
CA ALA A 936 -0.36 -4.00 1.18
C ALA A 936 0.62 -3.09 0.43
N ALA A 937 0.85 -3.36 -0.87
CA ALA A 937 1.57 -2.44 -1.74
C ALA A 937 0.79 -1.14 -2.04
N GLU A 938 -0.55 -1.16 -2.01
CA GLU A 938 -1.40 0.03 -2.17
C GLU A 938 -1.62 0.81 -0.86
N ALA A 939 -1.57 0.16 0.30
CA ALA A 939 -1.57 0.80 1.61
C ALA A 939 -0.20 1.44 1.91
N ARG A 940 0.87 0.94 1.30
CA ARG A 940 2.14 1.67 1.13
C ARG A 940 2.03 2.84 0.14
N GLY A 941 0.95 2.92 -0.64
CA GLY A 941 0.69 3.92 -1.69
C GLY A 941 0.25 5.31 -1.20
N PHE A 942 0.41 5.62 0.10
CA PHE A 942 0.56 7.01 0.54
C PHE A 942 2.01 7.52 0.40
N GLN A 943 2.86 6.78 -0.31
CA GLN A 943 4.11 7.26 -0.88
C GLN A 943 3.97 7.29 -2.41
N SER A 944 4.41 8.42 -2.98
CA SER A 944 4.48 8.80 -4.38
C SER A 944 4.53 7.64 -5.38
N ASN A 945 3.57 7.60 -6.31
CA ASN A 945 3.64 6.73 -7.50
C ASN A 945 4.90 7.05 -8.31
N ASP A 946 5.75 6.05 -8.50
CA ASP A 946 6.70 5.95 -9.60
C ASP A 946 5.92 5.92 -10.93
N ASP A 947 5.71 7.11 -11.51
CA ASP A 947 5.58 7.27 -12.95
C ASP A 947 6.89 7.88 -13.47
N ASP A 948 7.59 7.10 -14.31
CA ASP A 948 8.70 7.53 -15.16
C ASP A 948 8.25 8.70 -16.07
N ASP A 949 8.34 9.93 -15.56
CA ASP A 949 8.46 11.14 -16.36
C ASP A 949 9.29 12.16 -15.56
N ASP A 950 10.41 12.59 -16.15
CA ASP A 950 11.39 13.59 -15.68
C ASP A 950 10.73 14.78 -14.94
N THR A 951 10.41 14.60 -13.67
CA THR A 951 9.93 15.62 -12.74
C THR A 951 11.09 15.93 -11.80
N ASP A 952 11.30 17.23 -11.58
CA ASP A 952 12.39 17.75 -10.76
C ASP A 952 12.16 17.28 -9.31
N ASP A 953 12.70 16.10 -8.97
CA ASP A 953 12.73 15.65 -7.59
C ASP A 953 13.41 16.71 -6.72
N ASP A 954 12.63 17.19 -5.76
CA ASP A 954 13.07 17.96 -4.62
C ASP A 954 14.26 17.26 -3.96
N TYR A 955 15.46 17.77 -4.22
CA TYR A 955 16.67 17.40 -3.47
C TYR A 955 16.60 18.00 -2.06
N SER A 956 15.59 17.64 -1.28
CA SER A 956 15.41 18.07 0.11
C SER A 956 15.97 17.06 1.14
N ASP A 957 16.69 16.02 0.70
CA ASP A 957 17.52 15.17 1.59
C ASP A 957 18.77 15.91 2.13
N ASP A 958 18.61 17.12 2.66
CA ASP A 958 19.47 17.58 3.74
C ASP A 958 18.96 16.88 5.02
N GLU A 959 18.94 15.54 5.06
CA GLU A 959 18.99 14.84 6.35
C GLU A 959 20.26 15.36 7.03
N GLU A 960 20.11 16.03 8.17
CA GLU A 960 21.18 16.73 8.90
C GLU A 960 22.25 15.74 9.44
N LEU A 961 23.01 15.10 8.55
CA LEU A 961 24.18 14.30 8.85
C LEU A 961 25.27 15.23 9.39
N GLN A 962 25.29 15.42 10.71
CA GLN A 962 26.34 16.21 11.37
C GLN A 962 27.68 15.48 11.28
N SER A 963 28.56 16.00 10.44
CA SER A 963 29.91 15.48 10.29
C SER A 963 30.95 16.50 10.77
N PRO A 964 32.17 16.06 11.16
CA PRO A 964 33.26 16.98 11.47
C PRO A 964 33.66 17.89 10.30
N ILE A 965 33.24 17.56 9.07
CA ILE A 965 33.47 18.40 7.89
C ILE A 965 32.59 19.65 7.92
N ASP A 966 31.49 19.63 8.68
CA ASP A 966 30.52 20.72 8.68
C ASP A 966 31.05 21.99 9.31
N GLU A 967 31.91 21.85 10.32
CA GLU A 967 32.62 22.94 10.99
C GLU A 967 33.73 23.57 10.13
N VAL A 968 34.10 22.94 9.01
CA VAL A 968 35.22 23.37 8.16
C VAL A 968 34.72 24.26 7.03
N ASP A 969 35.11 25.54 7.06
CA ASP A 969 34.82 26.48 5.98
C ASP A 969 35.74 26.23 4.76
N PRO A 970 35.19 25.90 3.57
CA PRO A 970 35.99 25.56 2.39
C PRO A 970 36.85 26.72 1.86
N PHE A 971 36.39 27.97 2.01
CA PHE A 971 37.13 29.15 1.52
C PHE A 971 38.34 29.42 2.41
N ILE A 972 38.17 29.36 3.72
CA ILE A 972 39.25 29.53 4.70
C ILE A 972 40.29 28.41 4.51
N PHE A 973 39.83 27.16 4.42
CA PHE A 973 40.71 26.01 4.23
C PHE A 973 41.56 26.12 2.96
N PHE A 974 40.98 26.59 1.85
CA PHE A 974 41.70 26.84 0.60
C PHE A 974 42.77 27.91 0.75
N VAL A 975 42.43 29.08 1.31
CA VAL A 975 43.36 30.20 1.47
C VAL A 975 44.53 29.81 2.38
N GLU A 976 44.27 29.12 3.49
CA GLU A 976 45.31 28.67 4.41
C GLU A 976 46.25 27.64 3.77
N THR A 977 45.70 26.71 2.98
CA THR A 977 46.49 25.71 2.26
C THR A 977 47.38 26.36 1.20
N VAL A 978 46.88 27.35 0.47
CA VAL A 978 47.67 28.10 -0.52
C VAL A 978 48.74 28.96 0.15
N GLN A 979 48.44 29.59 1.29
CA GLN A 979 49.43 30.34 2.07
C GLN A 979 50.54 29.42 2.62
N ALA A 980 50.18 28.22 3.09
CA ALA A 980 51.15 27.20 3.51
C ALA A 980 52.03 26.74 2.34
N LEU A 981 51.48 26.60 1.13
CA LEU A 981 52.26 26.30 -0.09
C LEU A 981 53.22 27.46 -0.43
N GLN A 982 52.76 28.71 -0.33
CA GLN A 982 53.59 29.89 -0.58
C GLN A 982 54.74 29.98 0.41
N ALA A 983 54.49 29.69 1.69
CA ALA A 983 55.50 29.71 2.75
C ALA A 983 56.52 28.57 2.62
N SER A 984 56.07 27.36 2.28
CA SER A 984 56.93 26.18 2.18
C SER A 984 57.73 26.12 0.87
N ASN A 985 57.15 26.53 -0.26
CA ASN A 985 57.77 26.44 -1.59
C ASN A 985 57.46 27.66 -2.49
N PRO A 986 58.06 28.84 -2.25
CA PRO A 986 57.77 30.07 -2.99
C PRO A 986 57.98 29.96 -4.50
N GLY A 987 58.99 29.21 -4.95
CA GLY A 987 59.28 29.01 -6.37
C GLY A 987 58.21 28.19 -7.11
N ARG A 988 57.61 27.20 -6.44
CA ARG A 988 56.51 26.40 -6.99
C ARG A 988 55.23 27.22 -7.09
N PHE A 989 54.94 28.02 -6.07
CA PHE A 989 53.82 28.96 -6.08
C PHE A 989 53.95 29.98 -7.23
N GLN A 990 55.13 30.60 -7.40
CA GLN A 990 55.38 31.55 -8.49
C GLN A 990 55.20 30.93 -9.89
N SER A 991 55.65 29.69 -10.09
CA SER A 991 55.47 28.98 -11.38
C SER A 991 54.00 28.72 -11.71
N VAL A 992 53.19 28.42 -10.70
CA VAL A 992 51.74 28.22 -10.88
C VAL A 992 51.03 29.55 -11.13
N MET A 993 51.37 30.61 -10.37
CA MET A 993 50.77 31.93 -10.57
C MET A 993 51.09 32.53 -11.95
N GLN A 994 52.26 32.24 -12.52
CA GLN A 994 52.63 32.72 -13.87
C GLN A 994 51.89 32.02 -15.02
N THR A 995 51.26 30.87 -14.74
CA THR A 995 50.52 30.08 -15.75
C THR A 995 49.01 30.32 -15.70
N PHE A 996 48.52 31.15 -14.77
CA PHE A 996 47.12 31.51 -14.65
C PHE A 996 46.70 32.52 -15.72
N ASP A 997 45.51 32.32 -16.28
CA ASP A 997 44.88 33.33 -17.13
C ASP A 997 44.22 34.43 -16.27
N ILE A 998 43.79 35.51 -16.92
CA ILE A 998 43.14 36.65 -16.26
C ILE A 998 41.89 36.19 -15.48
N HIS A 999 41.21 35.16 -15.97
CA HIS A 999 40.01 34.61 -15.34
C HIS A 999 40.35 33.90 -14.02
N CYS A 1000 41.34 33.00 -13.99
CA CYS A 1000 41.79 32.30 -12.79
C CYS A 1000 42.29 33.28 -11.71
N HIS A 1001 42.98 34.36 -12.11
CA HIS A 1001 43.37 35.42 -11.18
C HIS A 1001 42.17 36.15 -10.57
N ALA A 1002 41.11 36.39 -11.34
CA ALA A 1002 39.87 36.99 -10.82
C ALA A 1002 39.15 36.05 -9.84
N LEU A 1003 39.06 34.75 -10.15
CA LEU A 1003 38.45 33.76 -9.24
C LEU A 1003 39.23 33.66 -7.93
N ALA A 1004 40.56 33.63 -7.99
CA ALA A 1004 41.41 33.56 -6.80
C ALA A 1004 41.23 34.77 -5.87
N ASN A 1005 41.12 35.97 -6.42
CA ASN A 1005 40.85 37.18 -5.64
C ASN A 1005 39.45 37.12 -5.00
N ALA A 1006 38.42 36.71 -5.76
CA ALA A 1006 37.05 36.59 -5.25
C ALA A 1006 36.94 35.57 -4.10
N VAL A 1007 37.63 34.42 -4.21
CA VAL A 1007 37.71 33.41 -3.13
C VAL A 1007 38.42 33.97 -1.90
N SER A 1008 39.50 34.74 -2.07
CA SER A 1008 40.22 35.36 -0.95
C SER A 1008 39.37 36.39 -0.22
N GLU A 1009 38.64 37.25 -0.95
CA GLU A 1009 37.73 38.22 -0.36
C GLU A 1009 36.60 37.54 0.44
N LYS A 1010 36.02 36.46 -0.10
CA LYS A 1010 34.98 35.69 0.59
C LYS A 1010 35.52 35.00 1.85
N ALA A 1011 36.73 34.45 1.81
CA ALA A 1011 37.37 33.85 2.98
C ALA A 1011 37.57 34.88 4.12
N ASP A 1012 37.98 36.10 3.80
CA ASP A 1012 38.12 37.18 4.78
C ASP A 1012 36.76 37.60 5.37
N MET A 1013 35.70 37.65 4.55
CA MET A 1013 34.33 37.87 5.04
C MET A 1013 33.86 36.75 6.00
N ARG A 1014 34.05 35.48 5.62
CA ARG A 1014 33.66 34.33 6.45
C ARG A 1014 34.40 34.29 7.78
N ARG A 1015 35.69 34.67 7.82
CA ARG A 1015 36.45 34.80 9.08
C ARG A 1015 35.78 35.79 10.05
N VAL A 1016 35.33 36.94 9.55
CA VAL A 1016 34.64 37.95 10.35
C VAL A 1016 33.26 37.47 10.80
N GLU A 1017 32.53 36.74 9.96
CA GLU A 1017 31.24 36.13 10.31
C GLU A 1017 31.39 35.09 11.44
N ILE A 1018 32.34 34.16 11.30
CA ILE A 1018 32.62 33.12 12.31
C ILE A 1018 33.06 33.75 13.64
N GLU A 1019 33.86 34.82 13.62
CA GLU A 1019 34.22 35.55 14.85
C GLU A 1019 33.00 36.19 15.52
N LYS A 1020 32.06 36.74 14.74
CA LYS A 1020 30.80 37.27 15.27
C LYS A 1020 29.89 36.18 15.84
N GLU A 1021 29.74 35.06 15.14
CA GLU A 1021 28.97 33.90 15.60
C GLU A 1021 29.54 33.33 16.91
N LYS A 1022 30.88 33.24 17.01
CA LYS A 1022 31.56 32.82 18.25
C LYS A 1022 31.30 33.80 19.40
N LEU A 1023 31.37 35.12 19.13
CA LEU A 1023 31.07 36.17 20.11
C LEU A 1023 29.58 36.21 20.52
N GLN A 1024 28.67 35.81 19.64
CA GLN A 1024 27.25 35.65 19.97
C GLN A 1024 27.05 34.41 20.83
N LYS A 1025 27.57 33.24 20.45
CA LYS A 1025 27.49 32.00 21.26
C LYS A 1025 28.08 32.16 22.67
N THR A 1026 29.18 32.92 22.85
CA THR A 1026 29.74 33.20 24.19
C THR A 1026 28.95 34.22 25.03
N ASN A 1027 27.98 34.93 24.44
CA ASN A 1027 27.08 35.81 25.18
C ASN A 1027 25.73 35.13 25.49
N THR A 1028 25.44 33.96 24.90
CA THR A 1028 24.21 33.18 25.10
C THR A 1028 24.40 31.95 26.00
N GLU A 1029 25.64 31.48 26.20
CA GLU A 1029 26.05 30.61 27.32
C GLU A 1029 26.21 31.41 28.62
#